data_AF-A0A9N8WKL8-F1
#
_entry.id   AF-A0A9N8WKL8-F1
#
_cell.length_a   1.000
_cell.length_b   1.000
_cell.length_c   1.000
_cell.angle_alpha   90.00
_cell.angle_beta   90.00
_cell.angle_gamma   90.00
#
_symmetry.space_group_name_H-M   'P 1'
#
loop_
_entity.id
_entity.type
_entity.pdbx_description
1 polymer ?
#
loop_
_entity_poly.entity_id
_entity_poly.type
_entity_poly.pdbx_seq_one_letter_code
_entity_poly.pdbx_strand_id
1 'polypeptide(L)'
;MDEPQLSQLTQNSGNTFETCVINTATLEEHDLYTQSVPDTSGQEILLAFLSDSLPAQRDLVNNDWCKDYLNRLTSLSLESLKHEPILVEDEQSKIQKELAELSFREYKSCIHANTCSTEINSSLDNLNLHLSTLTSTIPLLENSCTSFLQETNQIIQQRGKINTILEYHDNLLEILDIPQLIDTCVRNGLYSEAMDLSAHVARLVSRYSTIPIIQHIERDVKQTMQLMLSKLITLLSQPIKLPSCLKVIGYLRRMEAFDEAELRLVFLLSRDAYLRSLICTIDNEKKDPVYYLKKYIDIFRENFFDIVTQYRSIFSDEGGALASTPLYSSLMMPPTPSSPWISSSLSDINANSLGRRTMTAATAISDYTIHILGQLTSVLAEFTPLISDTSSLSSILTQLMYCGMSLGRVGVDFRHLVTGYFETAVDRIIRKMITDGTQEFCDDLKRATKNVELPSTWMIGDKKSSTLSDLRPSLGSSSSTPTTSSFTPLIILLDYPPLAYLTNAYLAAFNSLRLVAPVSLFHPLGKHLSQSLMLITDLLHEYGDTLVKHDHDITVLQGFNATFAQSFVPFISRCFVEGVYGGLMDGDGVNHPEIIDKYKILDALKDFLPAPRVSTFNLTDDDNSSNDAPKNDIVIDETNNTNEE
;
A
#
# COMPACT_ATOMS: atom_id res chain seq x y z
N MET A 1 -0.77 28.96 -39.97
CA MET A 1 -0.89 30.11 -40.88
C MET A 1 -1.42 29.58 -42.18
N ASP A 2 -2.50 30.21 -42.64
CA ASP A 2 -3.11 30.16 -43.97
C ASP A 2 -3.64 28.79 -44.42
N GLU A 3 -4.89 28.59 -44.84
CA GLU A 3 -6.04 29.45 -45.11
C GLU A 3 -7.28 28.51 -45.22
N PRO A 4 -8.50 29.05 -45.15
CA PRO A 4 -9.74 28.30 -45.27
C PRO A 4 -10.25 28.19 -46.73
N GLN A 5 -11.11 27.20 -46.92
CA GLN A 5 -12.35 27.21 -47.73
C GLN A 5 -12.45 28.10 -48.98
N LEU A 6 -12.69 27.45 -50.12
CA LEU A 6 -13.73 27.91 -51.04
C LEU A 6 -14.42 26.72 -51.74
N SER A 7 -15.24 26.00 -50.97
CA SER A 7 -16.32 25.18 -51.50
C SER A 7 -17.62 25.96 -51.32
N GLN A 8 -18.12 26.54 -52.42
CA GLN A 8 -19.54 26.86 -52.61
C GLN A 8 -19.79 27.05 -54.11
N LEU A 9 -20.05 25.93 -54.78
CA LEU A 9 -20.68 25.94 -56.10
C LEU A 9 -22.13 26.39 -55.92
N THR A 10 -22.41 27.54 -56.52
CA THR A 10 -23.72 28.05 -56.90
C THR A 10 -24.48 27.04 -57.76
N GLN A 11 -25.74 26.79 -57.37
CA GLN A 11 -26.79 26.28 -58.24
C GLN A 11 -27.13 27.27 -59.36
N ASN A 12 -27.72 26.73 -60.44
CA ASN A 12 -28.30 27.37 -61.64
C ASN A 12 -27.26 27.93 -62.61
N SER A 13 -27.29 27.66 -63.92
CA SER A 13 -28.43 27.49 -64.82
C SER A 13 -27.96 26.99 -66.20
N GLY A 14 -28.80 26.22 -66.88
CA GLY A 14 -28.96 26.33 -68.34
C GLY A 14 -28.04 25.48 -69.22
N ASN A 15 -28.48 24.26 -69.51
CA ASN A 15 -28.05 23.49 -70.67
C ASN A 15 -28.44 24.20 -71.97
N THR A 16 -27.47 24.56 -72.80
CA THR A 16 -27.64 24.76 -74.25
C THR A 16 -26.39 24.25 -74.95
N PHE A 17 -26.44 23.04 -75.50
CA PHE A 17 -25.63 22.66 -76.65
C PHE A 17 -26.47 21.79 -77.57
N GLU A 18 -26.55 22.27 -78.81
CA GLU A 18 -27.33 21.80 -79.94
C GLU A 18 -26.97 20.37 -80.32
N THR A 19 -27.99 19.55 -80.55
CA THR A 19 -27.89 18.23 -81.19
C THR A 19 -28.51 18.33 -82.56
N CYS A 20 -27.68 18.32 -83.60
CA CYS A 20 -28.10 18.24 -85.00
C CYS A 20 -28.44 16.78 -85.32
N VAL A 21 -29.73 16.49 -85.51
CA VAL A 21 -30.25 15.18 -85.94
C VAL A 21 -30.68 15.31 -87.40
N ILE A 22 -30.00 14.61 -88.29
CA ILE A 22 -30.39 14.45 -89.70
C ILE A 22 -31.33 13.23 -89.77
N ASN A 23 -32.61 13.50 -90.00
CA ASN A 23 -33.63 12.51 -90.33
C ASN A 23 -33.87 12.54 -91.85
N THR A 24 -33.65 11.40 -92.52
CA THR A 24 -34.19 11.11 -93.85
C THR A 24 -35.23 10.01 -93.72
N ALA A 25 -36.49 10.34 -94.00
CA ALA A 25 -37.59 9.40 -94.15
C ALA A 25 -38.33 9.68 -95.46
N THR A 26 -38.91 8.60 -95.97
CA THR A 26 -39.43 8.29 -97.31
C THR A 26 -40.79 8.88 -97.65
N LEU A 27 -40.99 9.07 -98.97
CA LEU A 27 -42.20 9.10 -99.82
C LEU A 27 -43.60 8.90 -99.18
N GLU A 28 -44.58 9.69 -99.63
CA GLU A 28 -45.91 9.23 -100.09
C GLU A 28 -46.69 10.33 -100.86
N GLU A 29 -47.60 9.87 -101.73
CA GLU A 29 -48.32 10.52 -102.84
C GLU A 29 -49.50 11.44 -102.43
N HIS A 30 -49.91 12.38 -103.30
CA HIS A 30 -51.30 12.52 -103.81
C HIS A 30 -51.51 13.73 -104.76
N ASP A 31 -52.11 13.44 -105.92
CA ASP A 31 -53.11 14.19 -106.72
C ASP A 31 -53.02 15.71 -106.96
N LEU A 32 -53.09 16.13 -108.25
CA LEU A 32 -54.36 16.63 -108.84
C LEU A 32 -54.28 16.90 -110.35
N TYR A 33 -55.37 16.53 -111.03
CA TYR A 33 -55.73 16.70 -112.43
C TYR A 33 -55.65 18.15 -112.95
N THR A 34 -55.29 18.32 -114.24
CA THR A 34 -56.05 19.23 -115.11
C THR A 34 -56.11 18.76 -116.56
N GLN A 35 -57.34 18.84 -117.07
CA GLN A 35 -57.96 18.31 -118.28
C GLN A 35 -57.31 18.66 -119.63
N SER A 36 -57.52 17.69 -120.53
CA SER A 36 -57.50 17.71 -121.98
C SER A 36 -58.40 18.78 -122.64
N VAL A 37 -57.94 19.33 -123.77
CA VAL A 37 -58.77 19.56 -124.96
C VAL A 37 -57.97 19.11 -126.21
N PRO A 38 -58.45 18.11 -126.98
CA PRO A 38 -57.85 17.67 -128.24
C PRO A 38 -58.59 18.29 -129.44
N ASP A 39 -57.86 18.89 -130.39
CA ASP A 39 -58.40 19.24 -131.70
C ASP A 39 -57.81 18.32 -132.79
N THR A 40 -58.59 17.27 -133.06
CA THR A 40 -58.85 16.64 -134.36
C THR A 40 -57.79 16.71 -135.48
N SER A 41 -57.07 15.61 -135.69
CA SER A 41 -56.69 15.13 -137.02
C SER A 41 -56.54 13.59 -136.99
N GLY A 42 -56.72 12.90 -138.11
CA GLY A 42 -56.99 11.44 -138.22
C GLY A 42 -55.96 10.42 -137.68
N GLN A 43 -55.09 10.79 -136.74
CA GLN A 43 -54.03 9.98 -136.14
C GLN A 43 -54.55 8.92 -135.16
N GLU A 44 -55.59 9.19 -134.36
CA GLU A 44 -56.13 8.21 -133.41
C GLU A 44 -56.81 7.02 -134.12
N ILE A 45 -57.36 7.24 -135.32
CA ILE A 45 -58.05 6.20 -136.08
C ILE A 45 -57.05 5.16 -136.61
N LEU A 46 -55.85 5.58 -137.07
CA LEU A 46 -54.80 4.66 -137.54
C LEU A 46 -54.09 3.94 -136.39
N LEU A 47 -53.87 4.62 -135.26
CA LEU A 47 -53.34 4.00 -134.04
C LEU A 47 -54.29 2.92 -133.49
N ALA A 48 -55.61 3.13 -133.58
CA ALA A 48 -56.60 2.13 -133.19
C ALA A 48 -56.52 0.87 -134.07
N PHE A 49 -56.44 1.01 -135.40
CA PHE A 49 -56.33 -0.14 -136.34
C PHE A 49 -55.01 -0.91 -136.22
N LEU A 50 -53.90 -0.27 -135.84
CA LEU A 50 -52.60 -0.93 -135.60
C LEU A 50 -52.52 -1.56 -134.20
N SER A 51 -53.16 -0.96 -133.20
CA SER A 51 -53.15 -1.49 -131.82
C SER A 51 -53.87 -2.82 -131.65
N ASP A 52 -54.85 -3.13 -132.51
CA ASP A 52 -55.57 -4.43 -132.50
C ASP A 52 -54.71 -5.61 -133.01
N SER A 53 -53.56 -5.33 -133.65
CA SER A 53 -52.63 -6.36 -134.16
C SER A 53 -51.35 -6.51 -133.33
N LEU A 54 -51.20 -5.80 -132.19
CA LEU A 54 -50.01 -5.80 -131.34
C LEU A 54 -50.38 -5.98 -129.84
N PRO A 55 -50.43 -7.22 -129.30
CA PRO A 55 -50.94 -7.44 -127.94
C PRO A 55 -49.97 -7.13 -126.77
N ALA A 56 -48.66 -6.90 -127.00
CA ALA A 56 -47.66 -7.00 -125.92
C ALA A 56 -46.81 -5.75 -125.62
N GLN A 57 -47.00 -4.62 -126.29
CA GLN A 57 -46.19 -3.40 -126.07
C GLN A 57 -47.05 -2.14 -126.06
N ARG A 58 -47.92 -2.00 -125.07
CA ARG A 58 -48.70 -0.75 -124.85
C ARG A 58 -47.84 0.41 -124.34
N ASP A 59 -46.75 0.13 -123.64
CA ASP A 59 -45.89 1.19 -123.06
C ASP A 59 -44.99 1.89 -124.09
N LEU A 60 -44.72 1.26 -125.24
CA LEU A 60 -43.95 1.91 -126.31
C LEU A 60 -44.75 3.00 -127.03
N VAL A 61 -46.07 2.81 -127.17
CA VAL A 61 -46.96 3.69 -127.93
C VAL A 61 -47.10 5.08 -127.29
N ASN A 62 -46.82 5.22 -126.00
CA ASN A 62 -46.93 6.48 -125.26
C ASN A 62 -45.68 7.36 -125.30
N ASN A 63 -44.54 6.85 -125.79
CA ASN A 63 -43.33 7.67 -125.89
C ASN A 63 -43.40 8.66 -127.06
N ASP A 64 -42.97 9.90 -126.85
CA ASP A 64 -43.02 10.98 -127.84
C ASP A 64 -42.29 10.63 -129.15
N TRP A 65 -41.18 9.88 -129.05
CA TRP A 65 -40.44 9.41 -130.24
C TRP A 65 -41.25 8.45 -131.12
N CYS A 66 -42.14 7.64 -130.54
CA CYS A 66 -43.02 6.75 -131.32
C CYS A 66 -44.06 7.55 -132.11
N LYS A 67 -44.59 8.63 -131.53
CA LYS A 67 -45.56 9.52 -132.20
C LYS A 67 -44.92 10.30 -133.36
N ASP A 68 -43.70 10.80 -133.17
CA ASP A 68 -42.94 11.47 -134.22
C ASP A 68 -42.56 10.53 -135.37
N TYR A 69 -42.22 9.28 -135.06
CA TYR A 69 -41.90 8.27 -136.07
C TYR A 69 -43.14 7.85 -136.88
N LEU A 70 -44.31 7.71 -136.23
CA LEU A 70 -45.57 7.43 -136.92
C LEU A 70 -46.01 8.59 -137.82
N ASN A 71 -45.80 9.84 -137.40
CA ASN A 71 -46.04 11.02 -138.25
C ASN A 71 -45.17 11.01 -139.51
N ARG A 72 -43.88 10.63 -139.37
CA ARG A 72 -42.98 10.46 -140.50
C ARG A 72 -43.47 9.38 -141.46
N LEU A 73 -43.92 8.23 -140.96
CA LEU A 73 -44.48 7.14 -141.77
C LEU A 73 -45.73 7.57 -142.57
N THR A 74 -46.62 8.39 -142.00
CA THR A 74 -47.83 8.86 -142.71
C THR A 74 -47.56 9.92 -143.79
N SER A 75 -46.37 10.55 -143.78
CA SER A 75 -45.97 11.57 -144.75
C SER A 75 -45.23 11.02 -145.99
N LEU A 76 -44.88 9.72 -145.98
CA LEU A 76 -44.08 9.07 -147.02
C LEU A 76 -44.96 8.41 -148.09
N SER A 77 -44.51 8.43 -149.35
CA SER A 77 -45.21 7.82 -150.48
C SER A 77 -45.10 6.28 -150.47
N LEU A 78 -46.08 5.60 -151.07
CA LEU A 78 -46.32 4.15 -150.94
C LEU A 78 -45.13 3.25 -151.37
N GLU A 79 -44.23 3.72 -152.23
CA GLU A 79 -43.02 2.96 -152.62
C GLU A 79 -41.90 3.03 -151.56
N SER A 80 -41.77 4.14 -150.83
CA SER A 80 -40.76 4.27 -149.77
C SER A 80 -41.16 3.51 -148.50
N LEU A 81 -42.45 3.41 -148.18
CA LEU A 81 -42.95 2.68 -147.01
C LEU A 81 -42.67 1.17 -147.09
N LYS A 82 -42.61 0.60 -148.30
CA LYS A 82 -42.27 -0.82 -148.51
C LYS A 82 -40.80 -1.16 -148.22
N HIS A 83 -39.90 -0.17 -148.27
CA HIS A 83 -38.46 -0.37 -148.03
C HIS A 83 -38.03 0.01 -146.59
N GLU A 84 -38.87 0.69 -145.82
CA GLU A 84 -38.62 1.05 -144.41
C GLU A 84 -38.38 -0.15 -143.46
N PRO A 85 -39.17 -1.26 -143.48
CA PRO A 85 -38.92 -2.38 -142.57
C PRO A 85 -37.57 -3.07 -142.82
N ILE A 86 -37.07 -3.07 -144.07
CA ILE A 86 -35.76 -3.63 -144.41
C ILE A 86 -34.64 -2.78 -143.81
N LEU A 87 -34.80 -1.45 -143.77
CA LEU A 87 -33.85 -0.52 -143.14
C LEU A 87 -33.82 -0.65 -141.62
N VAL A 88 -34.98 -0.86 -140.98
CA VAL A 88 -35.08 -1.07 -139.53
C VAL A 88 -34.48 -2.41 -139.12
N GLU A 89 -34.70 -3.47 -139.91
CA GLU A 89 -34.10 -4.78 -139.66
C GLU A 89 -32.57 -4.73 -139.80
N ASP A 90 -32.04 -3.96 -140.75
CA ASP A 90 -30.60 -3.77 -140.93
C ASP A 90 -29.98 -2.99 -139.74
N GLU A 91 -30.61 -1.91 -139.28
CA GLU A 91 -30.16 -1.14 -138.10
C GLU A 91 -30.30 -1.93 -136.78
N GLN A 92 -31.37 -2.72 -136.58
CA GLN A 92 -31.50 -3.59 -135.41
C GLN A 92 -30.40 -4.66 -135.40
N SER A 93 -30.11 -5.27 -136.54
CA SER A 93 -29.04 -6.26 -136.66
C SER A 93 -27.67 -5.64 -136.36
N LYS A 94 -27.48 -4.37 -136.72
CA LYS A 94 -26.26 -3.60 -136.44
C LYS A 94 -26.10 -3.29 -134.96
N ILE A 95 -27.16 -2.83 -134.29
CA ILE A 95 -27.15 -2.59 -132.83
C ILE A 95 -26.99 -3.91 -132.05
N GLN A 96 -27.61 -5.01 -132.49
CA GLN A 96 -27.39 -6.31 -131.87
C GLN A 96 -25.96 -6.80 -132.05
N LYS A 97 -25.34 -6.56 -133.22
CA LYS A 97 -23.92 -6.83 -133.42
C LYS A 97 -23.05 -5.96 -132.52
N GLU A 98 -23.35 -4.67 -132.38
CA GLU A 98 -22.62 -3.77 -131.48
C GLU A 98 -22.81 -4.14 -130.00
N LEU A 99 -24.00 -4.55 -129.58
CA LEU A 99 -24.27 -5.00 -128.21
C LEU A 99 -23.63 -6.36 -127.94
N ALA A 100 -23.67 -7.29 -128.90
CA ALA A 100 -22.97 -8.57 -128.81
C ALA A 100 -21.45 -8.36 -128.78
N GLU A 101 -20.92 -7.40 -129.54
CA GLU A 101 -19.51 -7.04 -129.55
C GLU A 101 -19.09 -6.32 -128.26
N LEU A 102 -19.95 -5.47 -127.69
CA LEU A 102 -19.72 -4.79 -126.39
C LEU A 102 -19.83 -5.78 -125.22
N SER A 103 -20.84 -6.63 -125.21
CA SER A 103 -21.00 -7.67 -124.21
C SER A 103 -19.91 -8.75 -124.35
N PHE A 104 -19.40 -9.06 -125.54
CA PHE A 104 -18.23 -9.93 -125.71
C PHE A 104 -16.90 -9.24 -125.38
N ARG A 105 -16.76 -7.92 -125.63
CA ARG A 105 -15.58 -7.14 -125.22
C ARG A 105 -15.50 -6.96 -123.70
N GLU A 106 -16.64 -6.77 -123.03
CA GLU A 106 -16.69 -6.41 -121.62
C GLU A 106 -17.50 -7.38 -120.74
N TYR A 107 -17.74 -8.64 -121.17
CA TYR A 107 -18.41 -9.64 -120.31
C TYR A 107 -17.68 -9.82 -118.98
N LYS A 108 -16.35 -9.66 -118.99
CA LYS A 108 -15.52 -9.71 -117.79
C LYS A 108 -15.90 -8.62 -116.78
N SER A 109 -16.16 -7.39 -117.24
CA SER A 109 -16.61 -6.28 -116.39
C SER A 109 -17.99 -6.55 -115.79
N CYS A 110 -18.92 -7.13 -116.55
CA CYS A 110 -20.24 -7.51 -116.05
C CYS A 110 -20.18 -8.65 -115.02
N ILE A 111 -19.35 -9.67 -115.25
CA ILE A 111 -19.12 -10.74 -114.26
C ILE A 111 -18.46 -10.16 -113.01
N HIS A 112 -17.45 -9.29 -113.16
CA HIS A 112 -16.80 -8.64 -112.00
C HIS A 112 -17.77 -7.77 -111.22
N ALA A 113 -18.69 -7.06 -111.88
CA ALA A 113 -19.73 -6.27 -111.21
C ALA A 113 -20.71 -7.16 -110.42
N ASN A 114 -21.12 -8.30 -110.99
CA ASN A 114 -22.01 -9.23 -110.30
C ASN A 114 -21.31 -9.94 -109.13
N THR A 115 -20.07 -10.42 -109.34
CA THR A 115 -19.26 -11.01 -108.26
C THR A 115 -19.05 -9.99 -107.14
N CYS A 116 -18.69 -8.75 -107.47
CA CYS A 116 -18.55 -7.67 -106.48
C CYS A 116 -19.87 -7.41 -105.74
N SER A 117 -21.02 -7.43 -106.43
CA SER A 117 -22.32 -7.28 -105.77
C SER A 117 -22.65 -8.43 -104.81
N THR A 118 -22.32 -9.67 -105.17
CA THR A 118 -22.49 -10.84 -104.28
C THR A 118 -21.52 -10.81 -103.10
N GLU A 119 -20.27 -10.39 -103.31
CA GLU A 119 -19.28 -10.21 -102.24
C GLU A 119 -19.71 -9.08 -101.28
N ILE A 120 -20.21 -7.96 -101.80
CA ILE A 120 -20.75 -6.86 -100.99
C ILE A 120 -21.93 -7.33 -100.15
N ASN A 121 -22.88 -8.06 -100.73
CA ASN A 121 -24.03 -8.55 -99.98
C ASN A 121 -23.63 -9.53 -98.88
N SER A 122 -22.74 -10.49 -99.18
CA SER A 122 -22.22 -11.41 -98.15
C SER A 122 -21.42 -10.69 -97.06
N SER A 123 -20.64 -9.67 -97.41
CA SER A 123 -19.91 -8.81 -96.46
C SER A 123 -20.88 -8.02 -95.58
N LEU A 124 -21.97 -7.52 -96.15
CA LEU A 124 -23.00 -6.77 -95.43
C LEU A 124 -23.79 -7.68 -94.46
N ASP A 125 -24.10 -8.90 -94.87
CA ASP A 125 -24.71 -9.91 -93.98
C ASP A 125 -23.76 -10.27 -92.84
N ASN A 126 -22.47 -10.44 -93.12
CA ASN A 126 -21.46 -10.71 -92.10
C ASN A 126 -21.29 -9.52 -91.14
N LEU A 127 -21.30 -8.30 -91.66
CA LEU A 127 -21.30 -7.07 -90.87
C LEU A 127 -22.52 -7.01 -89.96
N ASN A 128 -23.71 -7.37 -90.45
CA ASN A 128 -24.92 -7.40 -89.65
C ASN A 128 -24.86 -8.45 -88.52
N LEU A 129 -24.26 -9.61 -88.80
CA LEU A 129 -24.00 -10.65 -87.81
C LEU A 129 -23.00 -10.18 -86.74
N HIS A 130 -21.92 -9.52 -87.13
CA HIS A 130 -20.98 -8.90 -86.20
C HIS A 130 -21.61 -7.75 -85.39
N LEU A 131 -22.46 -6.95 -86.01
CA LEU A 131 -23.11 -5.80 -85.37
C LEU A 131 -24.18 -6.25 -84.36
N SER A 132 -24.91 -7.34 -84.64
CA SER A 132 -25.82 -7.97 -83.67
C SER A 132 -25.05 -8.65 -82.52
N THR A 133 -23.91 -9.26 -82.81
CA THR A 133 -23.02 -9.81 -81.76
C THR A 133 -22.46 -8.68 -80.88
N LEU A 134 -22.05 -7.56 -81.47
CA LEU A 134 -21.60 -6.39 -80.73
C LEU A 134 -22.73 -5.80 -79.86
N THR A 135 -23.93 -5.70 -80.42
CA THR A 135 -25.11 -5.17 -79.72
C THR A 135 -25.50 -6.02 -78.51
N SER A 136 -25.32 -7.35 -78.59
CA SER A 136 -25.58 -8.26 -77.46
C SER A 136 -24.46 -8.33 -76.43
N THR A 137 -23.20 -8.10 -76.83
CA THR A 137 -22.03 -8.19 -75.93
C THR A 137 -21.76 -6.89 -75.17
N ILE A 138 -22.08 -5.72 -75.72
CA ILE A 138 -21.96 -4.42 -75.02
C ILE A 138 -22.68 -4.40 -73.66
N PRO A 139 -23.97 -4.80 -73.52
CA PRO A 139 -24.65 -4.76 -72.22
C PRO A 139 -24.09 -5.79 -71.22
N LEU A 140 -23.57 -6.93 -71.69
CA LEU A 140 -22.87 -7.88 -70.83
C LEU A 140 -21.54 -7.32 -70.33
N LEU A 141 -20.82 -6.61 -71.18
CA LEU A 141 -19.60 -5.89 -70.80
C LEU A 141 -19.93 -4.77 -69.80
N GLU A 142 -20.98 -3.99 -70.04
CA GLU A 142 -21.42 -2.93 -69.14
C GLU A 142 -21.77 -3.49 -67.75
N ASN A 143 -22.58 -4.56 -67.69
CA ASN A 143 -22.92 -5.24 -66.43
C ASN A 143 -21.69 -5.83 -65.71
N SER A 144 -20.72 -6.33 -66.46
CA SER A 144 -19.47 -6.84 -65.90
C SER A 144 -18.60 -5.69 -65.38
N CYS A 145 -18.56 -4.56 -66.08
CA CYS A 145 -17.87 -3.34 -65.65
C CYS A 145 -18.51 -2.73 -64.41
N THR A 146 -19.84 -2.71 -64.28
CA THR A 146 -20.52 -2.21 -63.07
C THR A 146 -20.27 -3.12 -61.88
N SER A 147 -20.33 -4.44 -62.08
CA SER A 147 -20.03 -5.42 -61.03
C SER A 147 -18.56 -5.31 -60.58
N PHE A 148 -17.65 -5.22 -61.54
CA PHE A 148 -16.22 -5.01 -61.28
C PHE A 148 -15.96 -3.68 -60.55
N LEU A 149 -16.63 -2.59 -60.93
CA LEU A 149 -16.55 -1.31 -60.21
C LEU A 149 -17.04 -1.45 -58.77
N GLN A 150 -18.12 -2.20 -58.54
CA GLN A 150 -18.67 -2.40 -57.20
C GLN A 150 -17.71 -3.19 -56.30
N GLU A 151 -17.14 -4.29 -56.81
CA GLU A 151 -16.11 -5.07 -56.09
C GLU A 151 -14.82 -4.27 -55.89
N THR A 152 -14.37 -3.57 -56.92
CA THR A 152 -13.17 -2.73 -56.87
C THR A 152 -13.33 -1.61 -55.85
N ASN A 153 -14.51 -1.00 -55.73
CA ASN A 153 -14.77 0.01 -54.71
C ASN A 153 -14.67 -0.56 -53.29
N GLN A 154 -15.12 -1.79 -53.04
CA GLN A 154 -14.93 -2.43 -51.73
C GLN A 154 -13.45 -2.69 -51.44
N ILE A 155 -12.69 -3.15 -52.44
CA ILE A 155 -11.23 -3.37 -52.31
C ILE A 155 -10.50 -2.04 -52.09
N ILE A 156 -10.87 -0.97 -52.80
CA ILE A 156 -10.30 0.37 -52.62
C ILE A 156 -10.60 0.89 -51.21
N GLN A 157 -11.82 0.70 -50.70
CA GLN A 157 -12.16 1.07 -49.32
C GLN A 157 -11.36 0.27 -48.29
N GLN A 158 -11.17 -1.03 -48.51
CA GLN A 158 -10.35 -1.87 -47.63
C GLN A 158 -8.87 -1.46 -47.70
N ARG A 159 -8.32 -1.22 -48.89
CA ARG A 159 -6.95 -0.71 -49.07
C ARG A 159 -6.78 0.67 -48.47
N GLY A 160 -7.79 1.54 -48.57
CA GLY A 160 -7.81 2.83 -47.89
C GLY A 160 -7.70 2.67 -46.39
N LYS A 161 -8.52 1.80 -45.78
CA LYS A 161 -8.44 1.48 -44.35
C LYS A 161 -7.06 0.91 -43.96
N ILE A 162 -6.52 -0.01 -44.76
CA ILE A 162 -5.20 -0.61 -44.51
C ILE A 162 -4.10 0.44 -44.61
N ASN A 163 -4.14 1.33 -45.60
CA ASN A 163 -3.17 2.41 -45.72
C ASN A 163 -3.26 3.37 -44.55
N THR A 164 -4.46 3.73 -44.09
CA THR A 164 -4.62 4.56 -42.87
C THR A 164 -4.08 3.84 -41.64
N ILE A 165 -4.30 2.54 -41.49
CA ILE A 165 -3.71 1.76 -40.38
C ILE A 165 -2.19 1.72 -40.49
N LEU A 166 -1.63 1.59 -41.70
CA LEU A 166 -0.20 1.57 -41.94
C LEU A 166 0.45 2.92 -41.63
N GLU A 167 -0.19 4.02 -42.02
CA GLU A 167 0.28 5.39 -41.73
C GLU A 167 0.33 5.69 -40.23
N TYR A 168 -0.63 5.17 -39.46
CA TYR A 168 -0.71 5.37 -38.01
C TYR A 168 -0.28 4.14 -37.19
N HIS A 169 0.40 3.18 -37.81
CA HIS A 169 0.76 1.91 -37.17
C HIS A 169 1.65 2.13 -35.95
N ASP A 170 2.69 2.96 -36.09
CA ASP A 170 3.66 3.23 -35.04
C ASP A 170 2.99 3.86 -33.81
N ASN A 171 2.12 4.85 -34.02
CA ASN A 171 1.35 5.49 -32.95
C ASN A 171 0.41 4.51 -32.24
N LEU A 172 -0.15 3.55 -32.97
CA LEU A 172 -1.04 2.53 -32.42
C LEU A 172 -0.25 1.52 -31.58
N LEU A 173 0.96 1.19 -32.02
CA LEU A 173 1.90 0.34 -31.29
C LEU A 173 2.35 1.01 -29.98
N GLU A 174 2.69 2.31 -30.01
CA GLU A 174 3.02 3.07 -28.79
C GLU A 174 1.89 3.02 -27.74
N ILE A 175 0.62 3.08 -28.16
CA ILE A 175 -0.54 2.98 -27.26
C ILE A 175 -0.69 1.56 -26.71
N LEU A 176 -0.48 0.54 -27.55
CA LEU A 176 -0.55 -0.87 -27.15
C LEU A 176 0.61 -1.29 -26.23
N ASP A 177 1.74 -0.60 -26.28
CA ASP A 177 2.91 -0.88 -25.45
C ASP A 177 2.80 -0.27 -24.04
N ILE A 178 1.87 0.66 -23.79
CA ILE A 178 1.71 1.33 -22.49
C ILE A 178 1.58 0.33 -21.32
N PRO A 179 0.75 -0.74 -21.38
CA PRO A 179 0.65 -1.72 -20.29
C PRO A 179 1.99 -2.40 -19.98
N GLN A 180 2.75 -2.78 -21.01
CA GLN A 180 4.08 -3.41 -20.84
C GLN A 180 5.11 -2.41 -20.28
N LEU A 181 5.02 -1.15 -20.71
CA LEU A 181 5.87 -0.08 -20.19
C LEU A 181 5.61 0.17 -18.71
N ILE A 182 4.33 0.22 -18.29
CA ILE A 182 3.96 0.38 -16.88
C ILE A 182 4.44 -0.82 -16.05
N ASP A 183 4.28 -2.05 -16.53
CA ASP A 183 4.81 -3.23 -15.84
C ASP A 183 6.33 -3.13 -15.64
N THR A 184 7.05 -2.72 -16.69
CA THR A 184 8.49 -2.52 -16.65
C THR A 184 8.89 -1.42 -15.66
N CYS A 185 8.18 -0.29 -15.64
CA CYS A 185 8.39 0.79 -14.68
C CYS A 185 8.18 0.33 -13.24
N VAL A 186 7.09 -0.39 -12.95
CA VAL A 186 6.77 -0.92 -11.62
C VAL A 186 7.80 -1.96 -11.15
N ARG A 187 8.29 -2.80 -12.07
CA ARG A 187 9.37 -3.76 -11.79
C ARG A 187 10.68 -3.06 -11.45
N ASN A 188 11.03 -2.01 -12.18
CA ASN A 188 12.25 -1.21 -11.99
C ASN A 188 12.18 -0.20 -10.82
N GLY A 189 11.01 -0.02 -10.20
CA GLY A 189 10.81 0.93 -9.09
C GLY A 189 10.65 2.40 -9.51
N LEU A 190 10.42 2.64 -10.81
CA LEU A 190 10.13 3.95 -11.40
C LEU A 190 8.63 4.25 -11.25
N TYR A 191 8.22 4.47 -10.00
CA TYR A 191 6.81 4.61 -9.62
C TYR A 191 6.18 5.93 -10.08
N SER A 192 6.96 7.01 -10.18
CA SER A 192 6.51 8.31 -10.68
C SER A 192 6.03 8.23 -12.13
N GLU A 193 6.83 7.58 -12.97
CA GLU A 193 6.60 7.43 -14.40
C GLU A 193 5.41 6.50 -14.66
N ALA A 194 5.30 5.40 -13.90
CA ALA A 194 4.13 4.53 -13.94
C ALA A 194 2.82 5.28 -13.61
N MET A 195 2.88 6.21 -12.64
CA MET A 195 1.75 7.06 -12.26
C MET A 195 1.36 8.04 -13.38
N ASP A 196 2.35 8.65 -14.04
CA ASP A 196 2.14 9.58 -15.15
C ASP A 196 1.52 8.87 -16.37
N LEU A 197 1.97 7.65 -16.66
CA LEU A 197 1.40 6.79 -17.70
C LEU A 197 -0.05 6.38 -17.37
N SER A 198 -0.34 6.04 -16.11
CA SER A 198 -1.71 5.76 -15.67
C SER A 198 -2.64 6.97 -15.84
N ALA A 199 -2.17 8.18 -15.48
CA ALA A 199 -2.91 9.41 -15.71
C ALA A 199 -3.10 9.74 -17.20
N HIS A 200 -2.15 9.36 -18.07
CA HIS A 200 -2.31 9.44 -19.52
C HIS A 200 -3.42 8.48 -20.01
N VAL A 201 -3.43 7.22 -19.57
CA VAL A 201 -4.47 6.25 -19.95
C VAL A 201 -5.85 6.68 -19.44
N ALA A 202 -5.95 7.23 -18.22
CA ALA A 202 -7.20 7.78 -17.70
C ALA A 202 -7.75 8.93 -18.57
N ARG A 203 -6.86 9.81 -19.08
CA ARG A 203 -7.23 10.87 -20.04
C ARG A 203 -7.61 10.31 -21.42
N LEU A 204 -7.00 9.20 -21.85
CA LEU A 204 -7.32 8.53 -23.10
C LEU A 204 -8.73 7.92 -23.06
N VAL A 205 -9.06 7.24 -21.94
CA VAL A 205 -10.38 6.63 -21.71
C VAL A 205 -11.49 7.69 -21.67
N SER A 206 -11.24 8.83 -21.01
CA SER A 206 -12.26 9.89 -20.93
C SER A 206 -12.58 10.54 -22.28
N ARG A 207 -11.60 10.59 -23.20
CA ARG A 207 -11.79 11.12 -24.56
C ARG A 207 -12.37 10.09 -25.53
N TYR A 208 -12.06 8.81 -25.36
CA TYR A 208 -12.36 7.75 -26.35
C TYR A 208 -13.07 6.53 -25.73
N SER A 209 -14.13 6.75 -24.95
CA SER A 209 -14.83 5.72 -24.18
C SER A 209 -15.52 4.65 -25.05
N THR A 210 -15.78 4.92 -26.32
CA THR A 210 -16.46 4.02 -27.26
C THR A 210 -15.57 2.90 -27.81
N ILE A 211 -14.24 2.98 -27.65
CA ILE A 211 -13.30 2.02 -28.25
C ILE A 211 -12.98 0.89 -27.26
N PRO A 212 -13.26 -0.39 -27.59
CA PRO A 212 -13.08 -1.52 -26.66
C PRO A 212 -11.60 -1.81 -26.34
N ILE A 213 -10.68 -1.53 -27.26
CA ILE A 213 -9.23 -1.72 -27.04
C ILE A 213 -8.75 -0.81 -25.91
N ILE A 214 -9.21 0.45 -25.87
CA ILE A 214 -8.83 1.43 -24.85
C ILE A 214 -9.36 1.00 -23.47
N GLN A 215 -10.57 0.43 -23.42
CA GLN A 215 -11.11 -0.16 -22.19
C GLN A 215 -10.31 -1.40 -21.72
N HIS A 216 -9.71 -2.16 -22.64
CA HIS A 216 -8.82 -3.27 -22.28
C HIS A 216 -7.52 -2.77 -21.68
N ILE A 217 -6.88 -1.79 -22.33
CA ILE A 217 -5.68 -1.13 -21.81
C ILE A 217 -5.94 -0.55 -20.41
N GLU A 218 -7.08 0.11 -20.18
CA GLU A 218 -7.42 0.63 -18.86
C GLU A 218 -7.48 -0.46 -17.78
N ARG A 219 -8.08 -1.61 -18.10
CA ARG A 219 -8.18 -2.75 -17.19
C ARG A 219 -6.80 -3.30 -16.83
N ASP A 220 -5.95 -3.47 -17.83
CA ASP A 220 -4.59 -3.99 -17.63
C ASP A 220 -3.75 -3.03 -16.80
N VAL A 221 -3.84 -1.72 -17.08
CA VAL A 221 -3.16 -0.69 -16.30
C VAL A 221 -3.67 -0.67 -14.86
N LYS A 222 -4.99 -0.76 -14.63
CA LYS A 222 -5.56 -0.87 -13.28
C LYS A 222 -5.03 -2.08 -12.51
N GLN A 223 -4.90 -3.23 -13.17
CA GLN A 223 -4.33 -4.44 -12.57
C GLN A 223 -2.86 -4.23 -12.18
N THR A 224 -2.05 -3.64 -13.05
CA THR A 224 -0.63 -3.35 -12.76
C THR A 224 -0.48 -2.30 -11.65
N MET A 225 -1.37 -1.30 -11.59
CA MET A 225 -1.40 -0.32 -10.49
C MET A 225 -1.79 -0.98 -9.15
N GLN A 226 -2.67 -1.98 -9.13
CA GLN A 226 -2.96 -2.77 -7.92
C GLN A 226 -1.75 -3.60 -7.47
N LEU A 227 -0.98 -4.17 -8.41
CA LEU A 227 0.27 -4.85 -8.07
C LEU A 227 1.31 -3.87 -7.50
N MET A 228 1.41 -2.66 -8.06
CA MET A 228 2.23 -1.58 -7.52
C MET A 228 1.82 -1.22 -6.08
N LEU A 229 0.52 -1.08 -5.81
CA LEU A 229 -0.01 -0.81 -4.47
C LEU A 229 0.45 -1.87 -3.46
N SER A 230 0.28 -3.15 -3.79
CA SER A 230 0.72 -4.27 -2.94
C SER A 230 2.24 -4.24 -2.68
N LYS A 231 3.03 -3.90 -3.71
CA LYS A 231 4.49 -3.80 -3.61
C LYS A 231 4.90 -2.63 -2.71
N LEU A 232 4.26 -1.47 -2.83
CA LEU A 232 4.52 -0.30 -1.98
C LEU A 232 4.19 -0.57 -0.51
N ILE A 233 3.05 -1.24 -0.23
CA ILE A 233 2.69 -1.65 1.14
C ILE A 233 3.74 -2.63 1.69
N THR A 234 4.17 -3.60 0.89
CA THR A 234 5.22 -4.56 1.30
C THR A 234 6.55 -3.86 1.59
N LEU A 235 6.89 -2.80 0.86
CA LEU A 235 8.08 -1.98 1.13
C LEU A 235 7.99 -1.22 2.46
N LEU A 236 6.79 -0.82 2.90
CA LEU A 236 6.59 -0.21 4.22
C LEU A 236 6.84 -1.20 5.36
N SER A 237 6.58 -2.50 5.13
CA SER A 237 6.86 -3.59 6.07
C SER A 237 8.32 -4.06 6.08
N GLN A 238 9.24 -3.35 5.43
CA GLN A 238 10.67 -3.64 5.41
C GLN A 238 11.48 -2.59 6.20
N PRO A 239 12.78 -2.81 6.49
CA PRO A 239 13.63 -1.78 7.07
C PRO A 239 13.78 -0.61 6.08
N ILE A 240 13.04 0.48 6.34
CA ILE A 240 12.99 1.65 5.47
C ILE A 240 13.41 2.90 6.24
N LYS A 241 14.27 3.73 5.61
CA LYS A 241 14.66 5.04 6.14
C LYS A 241 13.57 6.06 5.89
N LEU A 242 13.49 7.09 6.75
CA LEU A 242 12.50 8.17 6.66
C LEU A 242 12.35 8.78 5.24
N PRO A 243 13.43 9.11 4.48
CA PRO A 243 13.28 9.70 3.15
C PRO A 243 12.60 8.78 2.14
N SER A 244 12.91 7.49 2.18
CA SER A 244 12.27 6.49 1.32
C SER A 244 10.83 6.24 1.75
N CYS A 245 10.55 6.26 3.05
CA CYS A 245 9.20 6.15 3.59
C CYS A 245 8.31 7.31 3.15
N LEU A 246 8.82 8.55 3.20
CA LEU A 246 8.14 9.74 2.69
C LEU A 246 7.81 9.61 1.20
N LYS A 247 8.74 9.08 0.39
CA LYS A 247 8.48 8.83 -1.04
C LYS A 247 7.37 7.80 -1.25
N VAL A 248 7.43 6.67 -0.54
CA VAL A 248 6.42 5.60 -0.66
C VAL A 248 5.03 6.10 -0.25
N ILE A 249 4.93 6.79 0.90
CA ILE A 249 3.67 7.40 1.33
C ILE A 249 3.21 8.49 0.35
N GLY A 250 4.12 9.28 -0.19
CA GLY A 250 3.83 10.26 -1.24
C GLY A 250 3.24 9.61 -2.51
N TYR A 251 3.78 8.46 -2.93
CA TYR A 251 3.20 7.70 -4.04
C TYR A 251 1.81 7.15 -3.69
N LEU A 252 1.62 6.63 -2.48
CA LEU A 252 0.30 6.14 -2.02
C LEU A 252 -0.75 7.27 -1.95
N ARG A 253 -0.37 8.47 -1.50
CA ARG A 253 -1.23 9.67 -1.54
C ARG A 253 -1.61 10.02 -2.97
N ARG A 254 -0.64 10.02 -3.88
CA ARG A 254 -0.86 10.35 -5.30
C ARG A 254 -1.69 9.30 -6.03
N MET A 255 -1.69 8.05 -5.56
CA MET A 255 -2.57 6.99 -6.05
C MET A 255 -4.03 7.18 -5.66
N GLU A 256 -4.33 8.04 -4.69
CA GLU A 256 -5.69 8.28 -4.18
C GLU A 256 -6.41 6.96 -3.78
N ALA A 257 -5.64 5.94 -3.40
CA ALA A 257 -6.16 4.61 -3.09
C ALA A 257 -6.72 4.51 -1.67
N PHE A 258 -6.30 5.42 -0.79
CA PHE A 258 -6.65 5.45 0.63
C PHE A 258 -6.95 6.88 1.06
N ASP A 259 -7.93 7.03 1.95
CA ASP A 259 -8.12 8.29 2.67
C ASP A 259 -6.94 8.56 3.63
N GLU A 260 -6.70 9.82 4.01
CA GLU A 260 -5.57 10.17 4.89
C GLU A 260 -5.65 9.43 6.25
N ALA A 261 -6.87 9.17 6.75
CA ALA A 261 -7.10 8.36 7.95
C ALA A 261 -6.72 6.89 7.75
N GLU A 262 -7.09 6.31 6.60
CA GLU A 262 -6.76 4.93 6.24
C GLU A 262 -5.27 4.78 5.98
N LEU A 263 -4.63 5.76 5.34
CA LEU A 263 -3.19 5.78 5.08
C LEU A 263 -2.38 5.78 6.37
N ARG A 264 -2.81 6.53 7.39
CA ARG A 264 -2.23 6.51 8.74
C ARG A 264 -2.32 5.12 9.38
N LEU A 265 -3.47 4.45 9.24
CA LEU A 265 -3.67 3.08 9.72
C LEU A 265 -2.82 2.07 8.95
N VAL A 266 -2.82 2.13 7.61
CA VAL A 266 -2.01 1.25 6.74
C VAL A 266 -0.53 1.41 7.06
N PHE A 267 -0.04 2.63 7.29
CA PHE A 267 1.32 2.85 7.74
C PHE A 267 1.59 2.14 9.07
N LEU A 268 0.77 2.37 10.10
CA LEU A 268 0.96 1.77 11.42
C LEU A 268 0.90 0.23 11.37
N LEU A 269 -0.07 -0.33 10.65
CA LEU A 269 -0.21 -1.78 10.47
C LEU A 269 0.97 -2.38 9.70
N SER A 270 1.44 -1.71 8.65
CA SER A 270 2.58 -2.19 7.86
C SER A 270 3.87 -2.20 8.69
N ARG A 271 4.08 -1.17 9.52
CA ARG A 271 5.22 -1.08 10.44
C ARG A 271 5.10 -2.04 11.63
N ASP A 272 3.90 -2.26 12.16
CA ASP A 272 3.63 -3.26 13.19
C ASP A 272 3.92 -4.67 12.67
N ALA A 273 3.52 -4.98 11.43
CA ALA A 273 3.85 -6.25 10.79
C ALA A 273 5.37 -6.46 10.69
N TYR A 274 6.13 -5.40 10.40
CA TYR A 274 7.59 -5.44 10.43
C TYR A 274 8.13 -5.72 11.83
N LEU A 275 7.67 -4.99 12.85
CA LEU A 275 8.06 -5.21 14.25
C LEU A 275 7.75 -6.64 14.71
N ARG A 276 6.57 -7.17 14.40
CA ARG A 276 6.19 -8.55 14.72
C ARG A 276 7.08 -9.57 14.02
N SER A 277 7.48 -9.32 12.77
CA SER A 277 8.42 -10.22 12.06
C SER A 277 9.80 -10.27 12.74
N LEU A 278 10.27 -9.13 13.28
CA LEU A 278 11.51 -9.07 14.05
C LEU A 278 11.36 -9.83 15.37
N ILE A 279 10.26 -9.64 16.10
CA ILE A 279 9.99 -10.35 17.35
C ILE A 279 9.91 -11.86 17.11
N CYS A 280 9.23 -12.30 16.05
CA CYS A 280 9.14 -13.71 15.66
C CYS A 280 10.52 -14.34 15.39
N THR A 281 11.49 -13.56 14.94
CA THR A 281 12.87 -14.05 14.72
C THR A 281 13.57 -14.35 16.06
N ILE A 282 13.29 -13.54 17.09
CA ILE A 282 13.85 -13.67 18.45
C ILE A 282 13.14 -14.78 19.24
N ASP A 283 11.92 -15.15 18.89
CA ASP A 283 11.14 -16.17 19.60
C ASP A 283 11.85 -17.54 19.71
N ASN A 284 12.81 -17.81 18.83
CA ASN A 284 13.68 -19.00 18.92
C ASN A 284 14.61 -18.99 20.16
N GLU A 285 14.86 -17.83 20.75
CA GLU A 285 15.77 -17.59 21.88
C GLU A 285 15.05 -17.55 23.24
N LYS A 286 13.75 -17.88 23.29
CA LYS A 286 12.94 -17.95 24.53
C LYS A 286 13.49 -18.90 25.62
N LYS A 287 14.49 -19.71 25.30
CA LYS A 287 15.15 -20.63 26.26
C LYS A 287 15.88 -19.88 27.37
N ASP A 288 16.41 -18.69 27.11
CA ASP A 288 17.00 -17.83 28.12
C ASP A 288 16.12 -16.57 28.31
N PRO A 289 15.30 -16.53 29.38
CA PRO A 289 14.39 -15.41 29.66
C PRO A 289 15.11 -14.06 29.77
N VAL A 290 16.33 -14.04 30.32
CA VAL A 290 17.07 -12.78 30.55
C VAL A 290 17.59 -12.22 29.23
N TYR A 291 18.21 -13.07 28.42
CA TYR A 291 18.71 -12.67 27.10
C TYR A 291 17.56 -12.28 26.16
N TYR A 292 16.50 -13.08 26.12
CA TYR A 292 15.29 -12.80 25.34
C TYR A 292 14.71 -11.43 25.68
N LEU A 293 14.50 -11.15 26.97
CA LEU A 293 13.86 -9.90 27.40
C LEU A 293 14.71 -8.67 27.09
N LYS A 294 16.04 -8.75 27.29
CA LYS A 294 16.96 -7.65 26.92
C LYS A 294 16.92 -7.35 25.42
N LYS A 295 16.99 -8.39 24.59
CA LYS A 295 16.97 -8.25 23.13
C LYS A 295 15.61 -7.76 22.63
N TYR A 296 14.52 -8.24 23.24
CA TYR A 296 13.17 -7.75 22.98
C TYR A 296 13.05 -6.25 23.26
N ILE A 297 13.52 -5.78 24.43
CA ILE A 297 13.47 -4.36 24.81
C ILE A 297 14.27 -3.49 23.85
N ASP A 298 15.45 -3.93 23.39
CA ASP A 298 16.25 -3.18 22.42
C ASP A 298 15.54 -3.03 21.07
N ILE A 299 15.04 -4.14 20.53
CA ILE A 299 14.32 -4.16 19.25
C ILE A 299 13.03 -3.35 19.34
N PHE A 300 12.29 -3.51 20.44
CA PHE A 300 11.11 -2.70 20.74
C PHE A 300 11.45 -1.20 20.76
N ARG A 301 12.48 -0.80 21.52
CA ARG A 301 12.86 0.61 21.68
C ARG A 301 13.17 1.25 20.34
N GLU A 302 14.06 0.64 19.56
CA GLU A 302 14.53 1.19 18.30
C GLU A 302 13.39 1.28 17.27
N ASN A 303 12.65 0.19 17.07
CA ASN A 303 11.59 0.17 16.08
C ASN A 303 10.39 1.02 16.47
N PHE A 304 9.97 1.01 17.73
CA PHE A 304 8.85 1.84 18.16
C PHE A 304 9.20 3.33 18.10
N PHE A 305 10.42 3.71 18.49
CA PHE A 305 10.92 5.08 18.33
C PHE A 305 10.88 5.51 16.85
N ASP A 306 11.38 4.67 15.96
CA ASP A 306 11.36 4.94 14.52
C ASP A 306 9.93 5.07 13.97
N ILE A 307 9.01 4.20 14.40
CA ILE A 307 7.61 4.25 13.96
C ILE A 307 6.94 5.56 14.39
N VAL A 308 7.10 5.96 15.65
CA VAL A 308 6.46 7.17 16.16
C VAL A 308 7.08 8.43 15.53
N THR A 309 8.41 8.45 15.34
CA THR A 309 9.10 9.58 14.69
C THR A 309 8.81 9.69 13.21
N GLN A 310 8.67 8.56 12.50
CA GLN A 310 8.23 8.53 11.10
C GLN A 310 6.74 8.85 10.95
N TYR A 311 5.89 8.51 11.92
CA TYR A 311 4.46 8.83 11.88
C TYR A 311 4.20 10.33 12.07
N ARG A 312 4.75 10.92 13.14
CA ARG A 312 5.02 12.38 13.17
C ARG A 312 5.93 12.68 11.97
N SER A 313 6.31 13.86 11.54
CA SER A 313 7.04 14.02 10.24
C SER A 313 6.26 13.63 8.97
N ILE A 314 5.69 12.44 8.80
CA ILE A 314 4.87 12.09 7.61
C ILE A 314 3.46 12.68 7.71
N PHE A 315 2.86 12.60 8.91
CA PHE A 315 1.47 13.01 9.17
C PHE A 315 1.38 14.28 10.04
N SER A 316 2.49 14.99 10.21
CA SER A 316 2.53 16.29 10.91
C SER A 316 2.07 17.42 10.00
N ASP A 317 0.77 17.50 9.73
CA ASP A 317 0.03 18.73 9.37
C ASP A 317 -1.45 18.38 9.27
N GLU A 318 -2.20 18.67 10.34
CA GLU A 318 -3.68 18.83 10.34
C GLU A 318 -4.24 19.22 11.72
N GLY A 319 -3.40 19.33 12.76
CA GLY A 319 -3.81 19.71 14.12
C GLY A 319 -3.18 20.98 14.69
N GLY A 320 -2.55 21.82 13.85
CA GLY A 320 -1.72 22.93 14.34
C GLY A 320 -1.56 24.10 13.38
N ALA A 321 -2.67 24.69 12.92
CA ALA A 321 -2.62 26.11 12.63
C ALA A 321 -2.28 26.82 13.96
N LEU A 322 -1.25 27.69 13.96
CA LEU A 322 -0.61 28.39 15.10
C LEU A 322 0.72 27.79 15.59
N ALA A 323 1.72 27.66 14.71
CA ALA A 323 3.12 27.87 15.10
C ALA A 323 3.94 28.35 13.89
N SER A 324 4.32 29.62 13.94
CA SER A 324 5.42 30.30 13.22
C SER A 324 6.16 29.52 12.12
N THR A 325 6.01 30.04 10.89
CA THR A 325 6.88 29.89 9.74
C THR A 325 8.38 29.89 10.11
N PRO A 326 9.18 29.10 9.39
CA PRO A 326 10.31 29.70 8.71
C PRO A 326 10.30 29.42 7.21
N LEU A 327 10.70 30.44 6.48
CA LEU A 327 10.83 30.56 5.04
C LEU A 327 11.82 29.54 4.48
N TYR A 328 11.34 28.49 3.81
CA TYR A 328 12.11 27.86 2.75
C TYR A 328 11.18 27.13 1.77
N SER A 329 10.86 27.82 0.67
CA SER A 329 10.55 27.28 -0.67
C SER A 329 9.52 28.16 -1.39
N SER A 330 9.77 29.48 -1.39
CA SER A 330 9.30 30.36 -2.46
C SER A 330 10.50 30.61 -3.35
N LEU A 331 10.57 29.91 -4.48
CA LEU A 331 11.14 30.35 -5.76
C LEU A 331 11.09 29.15 -6.72
N MET A 332 10.39 29.34 -7.84
CA MET A 332 10.27 28.52 -9.07
C MET A 332 8.85 28.00 -9.34
N MET A 333 7.97 28.88 -9.84
CA MET A 333 7.10 28.72 -11.03
C MET A 333 6.09 29.90 -11.12
N PRO A 334 5.80 30.44 -12.32
CA PRO A 334 4.87 31.55 -12.50
C PRO A 334 3.39 31.09 -12.48
N PRO A 335 2.43 31.94 -12.08
CA PRO A 335 1.02 31.59 -12.01
C PRO A 335 0.33 31.83 -13.36
N THR A 336 -0.53 30.90 -13.79
CA THR A 336 -1.60 31.20 -14.75
C THR A 336 -2.98 31.05 -14.07
N PRO A 337 -3.97 31.89 -14.43
CA PRO A 337 -5.20 32.05 -13.67
C PRO A 337 -6.36 31.27 -14.28
N SER A 338 -7.08 30.47 -13.47
CA SER A 338 -8.54 30.29 -13.54
C SER A 338 -9.01 29.14 -12.64
N SER A 339 -9.45 29.46 -11.42
CA SER A 339 -10.77 29.05 -10.88
C SER A 339 -11.01 29.75 -9.52
N PRO A 340 -12.23 30.24 -9.23
CA PRO A 340 -12.49 31.10 -8.06
C PRO A 340 -12.87 30.31 -6.79
N TRP A 341 -12.07 30.49 -5.73
CA TRP A 341 -12.40 30.67 -4.31
C TRP A 341 -13.59 29.94 -3.65
N ILE A 342 -13.26 28.97 -2.80
CA ILE A 342 -13.49 28.90 -1.33
C ILE A 342 -14.65 29.72 -0.72
N SER A 343 -15.61 29.03 -0.09
CA SER A 343 -16.09 29.17 1.32
C SER A 343 -17.61 28.97 1.51
N SER A 344 -17.97 28.52 2.72
CA SER A 344 -19.28 28.14 3.28
C SER A 344 -19.66 26.65 3.05
N SER A 345 -19.85 25.81 4.06
CA SER A 345 -20.52 26.07 5.34
C SER A 345 -19.90 25.31 6.52
N LEU A 346 -19.42 26.07 7.50
CA LEU A 346 -19.27 25.69 8.90
C LEU A 346 -20.53 26.21 9.61
N SER A 347 -21.58 25.39 9.67
CA SER A 347 -22.68 25.52 10.64
C SER A 347 -23.66 24.38 10.41
N ASP A 348 -23.47 23.30 11.16
CA ASP A 348 -24.57 22.57 11.78
C ASP A 348 -23.99 21.65 12.85
N ILE A 349 -23.84 22.22 14.04
CA ILE A 349 -23.77 21.49 15.29
C ILE A 349 -25.15 20.86 15.48
N ASN A 350 -25.27 19.56 15.21
CA ASN A 350 -26.32 18.77 15.83
C ASN A 350 -25.67 17.69 16.68
N ALA A 351 -25.47 18.03 17.95
CA ALA A 351 -25.15 17.10 19.01
C ALA A 351 -26.33 16.13 19.15
N ASN A 352 -26.20 14.91 18.60
CA ASN A 352 -26.88 13.68 19.04
C ASN A 352 -26.61 12.46 18.11
N SER A 353 -25.35 12.14 17.84
CA SER A 353 -24.96 10.81 17.33
C SER A 353 -23.88 10.17 18.21
N LEU A 354 -24.28 9.92 19.47
CA LEU A 354 -23.54 9.11 20.42
C LEU A 354 -23.47 7.66 19.88
N GLY A 355 -22.36 7.25 19.28
CA GLY A 355 -22.11 5.82 19.00
C GLY A 355 -21.15 5.44 17.89
N ARG A 356 -20.79 6.34 16.96
CA ARG A 356 -19.75 6.04 15.96
C ARG A 356 -18.52 6.86 16.31
N ARG A 357 -17.59 6.27 17.06
CA ARG A 357 -16.23 6.78 17.18
C ARG A 357 -15.67 6.86 15.77
N THR A 358 -15.82 8.00 15.10
CA THR A 358 -14.88 8.41 14.06
C THR A 358 -13.55 8.41 14.77
N MET A 359 -12.76 7.36 14.55
CA MET A 359 -11.36 7.32 14.94
C MET A 359 -10.73 8.51 14.25
N THR A 360 -10.74 9.65 14.94
CA THR A 360 -10.10 10.85 14.43
C THR A 360 -8.67 10.45 14.20
N ALA A 361 -8.20 10.59 12.98
CA ALA A 361 -6.91 10.10 12.54
C ALA A 361 -5.72 10.62 13.40
N ALA A 362 -5.97 11.58 14.30
CA ALA A 362 -5.08 12.03 15.36
C ALA A 362 -4.92 11.04 16.56
N THR A 363 -5.93 10.23 16.89
CA THR A 363 -5.85 9.25 18.00
C THR A 363 -5.27 7.91 17.57
N ALA A 364 -5.15 7.65 16.27
CA ALA A 364 -4.64 6.37 15.75
C ALA A 364 -3.27 6.00 16.32
N ILE A 365 -2.37 6.98 16.49
CA ILE A 365 -1.06 6.75 17.11
C ILE A 365 -1.17 6.45 18.61
N SER A 366 -2.12 7.09 19.31
CA SER A 366 -2.36 6.87 20.74
C SER A 366 -2.93 5.46 20.96
N ASP A 367 -3.91 5.05 20.16
CA ASP A 367 -4.50 3.72 20.23
C ASP A 367 -3.48 2.63 19.89
N TYR A 368 -2.64 2.87 18.87
CA TYR A 368 -1.50 2.01 18.55
C TYR A 368 -0.49 1.92 19.70
N THR A 369 -0.19 3.05 20.35
CA THR A 369 0.72 3.09 21.52
C THR A 369 0.18 2.24 22.66
N ILE A 370 -1.13 2.32 22.95
CA ILE A 370 -1.77 1.50 23.99
C ILE A 370 -1.65 0.01 23.63
N HIS A 371 -1.94 -0.37 22.39
CA HIS A 371 -1.84 -1.76 21.92
C HIS A 371 -0.42 -2.31 22.06
N ILE A 372 0.58 -1.56 21.63
CA ILE A 372 2.00 -1.96 21.67
C ILE A 372 2.53 -2.02 23.10
N LEU A 373 2.14 -1.09 23.97
CA LEU A 373 2.47 -1.17 25.40
C LEU A 373 1.75 -2.34 26.10
N GLY A 374 0.55 -2.69 25.66
CA GLY A 374 -0.15 -3.91 26.09
C GLY A 374 0.63 -5.18 25.74
N GLN A 375 1.25 -5.24 24.56
CA GLN A 375 2.12 -6.35 24.20
C GLN A 375 3.39 -6.40 25.05
N LEU A 376 4.08 -5.26 25.25
CA LEU A 376 5.26 -5.18 26.11
C LEU A 376 4.96 -5.66 27.54
N THR A 377 3.85 -5.19 28.12
CA THR A 377 3.43 -5.57 29.48
C THR A 377 3.03 -7.04 29.57
N SER A 378 2.40 -7.61 28.54
CA SER A 378 2.12 -9.05 28.46
C SER A 378 3.41 -9.88 28.45
N VAL A 379 4.42 -9.46 27.67
CA VAL A 379 5.73 -10.14 27.62
C VAL A 379 6.43 -10.03 28.98
N LEU A 380 6.42 -8.85 29.61
CA LEU A 380 6.99 -8.70 30.95
C LEU A 380 6.27 -9.58 31.98
N ALA A 381 4.94 -9.66 31.94
CA ALA A 381 4.17 -10.51 32.85
C ALA A 381 4.51 -12.00 32.71
N GLU A 382 4.83 -12.47 31.50
CA GLU A 382 5.22 -13.86 31.23
C GLU A 382 6.67 -14.16 31.66
N PHE A 383 7.62 -13.28 31.34
CA PHE A 383 9.05 -13.56 31.51
C PHE A 383 9.66 -13.07 32.82
N THR A 384 9.15 -11.99 33.43
CA THR A 384 9.68 -11.44 34.69
C THR A 384 9.62 -12.44 35.87
N PRO A 385 8.56 -13.27 36.05
CA PRO A 385 8.51 -14.27 37.12
C PRO A 385 9.53 -15.41 36.99
N LEU A 386 10.03 -15.69 35.78
CA LEU A 386 11.00 -16.76 35.53
C LEU A 386 12.42 -16.39 35.96
N ILE A 387 12.70 -15.10 36.15
CA ILE A 387 14.03 -14.61 36.53
C ILE A 387 14.24 -14.85 38.02
N SER A 388 15.35 -15.49 38.38
CA SER A 388 15.70 -15.82 39.78
C SER A 388 16.77 -14.89 40.37
N ASP A 389 17.51 -14.17 39.53
CA ASP A 389 18.63 -13.33 39.95
C ASP A 389 18.27 -11.84 39.95
N THR A 390 18.59 -11.16 41.06
CA THR A 390 18.30 -9.73 41.25
C THR A 390 19.23 -8.85 40.41
N SER A 391 20.46 -9.29 40.11
CA SER A 391 21.39 -8.52 39.29
C SER A 391 20.93 -8.41 37.82
N SER A 392 20.45 -9.53 37.28
CA SER A 392 19.83 -9.60 35.96
C SER A 392 18.56 -8.75 35.89
N LEU A 393 17.75 -8.78 36.95
CA LEU A 393 16.53 -7.97 37.07
C LEU A 393 16.85 -6.45 37.12
N SER A 394 17.87 -6.05 37.88
CA SER A 394 18.36 -4.66 37.91
C SER A 394 18.83 -4.17 36.54
N SER A 395 19.56 -5.04 35.82
CA SER A 395 20.03 -4.75 34.47
C SER A 395 18.89 -4.55 33.47
N ILE A 396 17.88 -5.43 33.50
CA ILE A 396 16.69 -5.32 32.65
C ILE A 396 15.88 -4.07 33.01
N LEU A 397 15.68 -3.79 34.31
CA LEU A 397 14.97 -2.60 34.76
C LEU A 397 15.67 -1.32 34.27
N THR A 398 17.00 -1.26 34.37
CA THR A 398 17.79 -0.12 33.87
C THR A 398 17.59 0.08 32.37
N GLN A 399 17.61 -1.00 31.59
CA GLN A 399 17.38 -0.96 30.15
C GLN A 399 15.95 -0.52 29.80
N LEU A 400 14.96 -0.96 30.56
CA LEU A 400 13.56 -0.58 30.39
C LEU A 400 13.32 0.88 30.79
N MET A 401 13.99 1.37 31.84
CA MET A 401 13.95 2.78 32.23
C MET A 401 14.61 3.68 31.18
N TYR A 402 15.73 3.23 30.59
CA TYR A 402 16.33 3.90 29.44
C TYR A 402 15.40 3.89 28.22
N CYS A 403 14.74 2.77 27.94
CA CYS A 403 13.72 2.65 26.90
C CYS A 403 12.59 3.67 27.12
N GLY A 404 11.99 3.70 28.31
CA GLY A 404 10.95 4.67 28.67
C GLY A 404 11.43 6.12 28.58
N MET A 405 12.65 6.42 29.01
CA MET A 405 13.23 7.77 28.87
C MET A 405 13.42 8.17 27.40
N SER A 406 13.89 7.24 26.56
CA SER A 406 14.09 7.49 25.13
C SER A 406 12.76 7.74 24.40
N LEU A 407 11.72 6.98 24.72
CA LEU A 407 10.37 7.12 24.16
C LEU A 407 9.62 8.32 24.75
N GLY A 408 9.97 8.76 25.96
CA GLY A 408 9.48 10.00 26.56
C GLY A 408 9.79 11.23 25.71
N ARG A 409 10.90 11.22 24.95
CA ARG A 409 11.24 12.28 23.97
C ARG A 409 10.22 12.39 22.83
N VAL A 410 9.51 11.30 22.55
CA VAL A 410 8.46 11.24 21.50
C VAL A 410 7.05 11.30 22.11
N GLY A 411 6.96 11.60 23.41
CA GLY A 411 5.72 11.80 24.15
C GLY A 411 5.09 10.53 24.73
N VAL A 412 5.84 9.43 24.85
CA VAL A 412 5.35 8.16 25.44
C VAL A 412 6.16 7.82 26.68
N ASP A 413 5.54 7.85 27.86
CA ASP A 413 6.16 7.42 29.12
C ASP A 413 5.33 6.31 29.76
N PHE A 414 5.91 5.11 29.84
CA PHE A 414 5.27 3.91 30.40
C PHE A 414 6.00 3.40 31.65
N ARG A 415 6.99 4.13 32.18
CA ARG A 415 7.83 3.66 33.30
C ARG A 415 7.00 3.26 34.52
N HIS A 416 5.92 3.99 34.81
CA HIS A 416 4.99 3.69 35.90
C HIS A 416 4.19 2.39 35.69
N LEU A 417 3.97 1.97 34.44
CA LEU A 417 3.22 0.74 34.13
C LEU A 417 4.06 -0.52 34.37
N VAL A 418 5.38 -0.39 34.31
CA VAL A 418 6.29 -1.54 34.37
C VAL A 418 6.84 -1.81 35.77
N THR A 419 6.89 -0.80 36.66
CA THR A 419 7.51 -0.94 38.00
C THR A 419 6.90 -2.06 38.83
N GLY A 420 5.58 -2.22 38.81
CA GLY A 420 4.88 -3.24 39.63
C GLY A 420 5.29 -4.68 39.34
N TYR A 421 5.68 -5.00 38.10
CA TYR A 421 6.16 -6.34 37.75
C TYR A 421 7.52 -6.65 38.40
N PHE A 422 8.41 -5.64 38.46
CA PHE A 422 9.73 -5.77 39.09
C PHE A 422 9.62 -5.78 40.62
N GLU A 423 8.72 -4.98 41.21
CA GLU A 423 8.44 -5.03 42.65
C GLU A 423 8.00 -6.44 43.09
N THR A 424 7.06 -7.04 42.36
CA THR A 424 6.56 -8.39 42.67
C THR A 424 7.66 -9.44 42.54
N ALA A 425 8.53 -9.32 41.54
CA ALA A 425 9.64 -10.26 41.35
C ALA A 425 10.74 -10.10 42.41
N VAL A 426 11.09 -8.87 42.79
CA VAL A 426 12.04 -8.61 43.89
C VAL A 426 11.51 -9.14 45.21
N ASP A 427 10.23 -8.86 45.54
CA ASP A 427 9.59 -9.38 46.75
C ASP A 427 9.69 -10.91 46.82
N ARG A 428 9.37 -11.62 45.73
CA ARG A 428 9.49 -13.07 45.63
C ARG A 428 10.92 -13.57 45.86
N ILE A 429 11.92 -12.98 45.18
CA ILE A 429 13.31 -13.44 45.27
C ILE A 429 13.85 -13.23 46.70
N ILE A 430 13.62 -12.04 47.27
CA ILE A 430 14.15 -11.70 48.59
C ILE A 430 13.45 -12.48 49.71
N ARG A 431 12.11 -12.63 49.65
CA ARG A 431 11.39 -13.50 50.60
C ARG A 431 11.91 -14.92 50.56
N LYS A 432 12.19 -15.45 49.35
CA LYS A 432 12.74 -16.79 49.19
C LYS A 432 14.13 -16.89 49.82
N MET A 433 15.04 -15.96 49.54
CA MET A 433 16.38 -15.96 50.13
C MET A 433 16.36 -15.88 51.67
N ILE A 434 15.49 -15.02 52.23
CA ILE A 434 15.32 -14.92 53.69
C ILE A 434 14.78 -16.25 54.23
N THR A 435 13.72 -16.80 53.62
CA THR A 435 13.10 -18.06 54.06
C THR A 435 14.06 -19.24 53.98
N ASP A 436 14.82 -19.36 52.89
CA ASP A 436 15.79 -20.43 52.68
C ASP A 436 16.88 -20.37 53.77
N GLY A 437 17.42 -19.18 54.07
CA GLY A 437 18.40 -18.99 55.15
C GLY A 437 17.82 -19.22 56.55
N THR A 438 16.57 -18.81 56.80
CA THR A 438 15.86 -19.13 58.05
C THR A 438 15.65 -20.63 58.18
N GLN A 439 15.26 -21.31 57.11
CA GLN A 439 14.90 -22.74 57.12
C GLN A 439 16.13 -23.62 57.38
N GLU A 440 17.27 -23.31 56.78
CA GLU A 440 18.54 -24.01 57.06
C GLU A 440 18.87 -24.01 58.56
N PHE A 441 18.79 -22.83 59.20
CA PHE A 441 18.96 -22.69 60.65
C PHE A 441 17.90 -23.47 61.45
N CYS A 442 16.64 -23.42 61.01
CA CYS A 442 15.55 -24.12 61.69
C CYS A 442 15.67 -25.64 61.58
N ASP A 443 16.18 -26.16 60.47
CA ASP A 443 16.39 -27.59 60.25
C ASP A 443 17.55 -28.10 61.12
N ASP A 444 18.62 -27.33 61.26
CA ASP A 444 19.71 -27.60 62.20
C ASP A 444 19.20 -27.62 63.64
N LEU A 445 18.39 -26.63 64.03
CA LEU A 445 17.80 -26.56 65.37
C LEU A 445 16.83 -27.73 65.64
N LYS A 446 16.00 -28.12 64.67
CA LYS A 446 15.12 -29.29 64.79
C LYS A 446 15.90 -30.60 64.85
N ARG A 447 17.03 -30.71 64.14
CA ARG A 447 17.91 -31.88 64.22
C ARG A 447 18.53 -31.99 65.61
N ALA A 448 19.05 -30.89 66.13
CA ALA A 448 19.59 -30.81 67.49
C ALA A 448 18.51 -31.13 68.54
N THR A 449 17.28 -30.65 68.35
CA THR A 449 16.13 -30.95 69.22
C THR A 449 15.76 -32.44 69.20
N LYS A 450 15.71 -33.07 68.01
CA LYS A 450 15.39 -34.51 67.87
C LYS A 450 16.47 -35.42 68.43
N ASN A 451 17.74 -35.04 68.25
CA ASN A 451 18.88 -35.83 68.70
C ASN A 451 19.28 -35.53 70.16
N VAL A 452 18.65 -34.52 70.79
CA VAL A 452 19.01 -34.00 72.12
C VAL A 452 20.52 -33.71 72.22
N GLU A 453 21.05 -33.06 71.19
CA GLU A 453 22.47 -32.68 71.15
C GLU A 453 22.73 -31.54 72.14
N LEU A 454 23.85 -31.59 72.86
CA LEU A 454 24.21 -30.53 73.80
C LEU A 454 24.51 -29.23 73.04
N PRO A 455 24.08 -28.06 73.54
CA PRO A 455 24.38 -26.76 72.94
C PRO A 455 25.89 -26.53 72.70
N SER A 456 26.75 -27.08 73.54
CA SER A 456 28.22 -26.99 73.41
C SER A 456 28.81 -27.73 72.22
N THR A 457 28.08 -28.69 71.63
CA THR A 457 28.54 -29.52 70.52
C THR A 457 28.31 -28.88 69.16
N TRP A 458 27.30 -28.01 69.02
CA TRP A 458 26.90 -27.46 67.73
C TRP A 458 26.72 -25.94 67.72
N MET A 459 26.44 -25.29 68.86
CA MET A 459 26.28 -23.83 68.94
C MET A 459 27.61 -23.10 69.09
N ILE A 460 28.66 -23.73 69.63
CA ILE A 460 29.97 -23.12 69.85
C ILE A 460 30.97 -23.68 68.83
N GLY A 461 31.72 -22.79 68.17
CA GLY A 461 32.83 -23.21 67.30
C GLY A 461 33.99 -23.78 68.11
N ASP A 462 34.64 -24.84 67.61
CA ASP A 462 35.85 -25.40 68.21
C ASP A 462 36.83 -24.26 68.56
N LYS A 463 37.36 -24.27 69.80
CA LYS A 463 38.23 -23.26 70.42
C LYS A 463 39.60 -23.09 69.73
N LYS A 464 39.64 -22.94 68.40
CA LYS A 464 40.82 -22.58 67.60
C LYS A 464 40.83 -21.12 67.17
N SER A 465 39.92 -20.29 67.68
CA SER A 465 39.93 -18.83 67.46
C SER A 465 40.36 -18.05 68.72
N SER A 466 41.34 -18.58 69.48
CA SER A 466 41.92 -17.89 70.64
C SER A 466 43.10 -16.97 70.28
N THR A 467 43.17 -16.46 69.04
CA THR A 467 44.22 -15.52 68.59
C THR A 467 43.68 -14.16 68.14
N LEU A 468 42.40 -13.85 68.38
CA LEU A 468 41.82 -12.52 68.10
C LEU A 468 41.43 -11.75 69.36
N SER A 469 42.11 -12.00 70.48
CA SER A 469 41.92 -11.22 71.73
C SER A 469 42.77 -9.95 71.81
N ASP A 470 43.65 -9.70 70.82
CA ASP A 470 44.60 -8.57 70.81
C ASP A 470 44.12 -7.32 70.03
N LEU A 471 42.86 -7.27 69.59
CA LEU A 471 42.25 -6.07 69.00
C LEU A 471 41.19 -5.47 69.92
N ARG A 472 41.58 -5.21 71.17
CA ARG A 472 40.87 -4.25 72.03
C ARG A 472 41.34 -2.85 71.62
N PRO A 473 40.48 -1.94 71.12
CA PRO A 473 40.90 -0.56 70.89
C PRO A 473 41.25 0.04 72.25
N SER A 474 42.51 0.40 72.45
CA SER A 474 42.91 1.25 73.55
C SER A 474 42.27 2.63 73.37
N LEU A 475 41.70 3.16 74.44
CA LEU A 475 41.25 4.54 74.53
C LEU A 475 42.47 5.45 74.33
N GLY A 476 42.70 5.87 73.09
CA GLY A 476 43.69 6.86 72.70
C GLY A 476 42.98 8.14 72.28
N SER A 477 43.21 9.21 73.02
CA SER A 477 42.74 10.56 72.75
C SER A 477 43.27 11.09 71.41
N SER A 478 42.38 11.37 70.46
CA SER A 478 42.56 12.46 69.49
C SER A 478 41.22 12.83 68.84
N SER A 479 40.96 14.13 68.85
CA SER A 479 39.82 14.82 68.28
C SER A 479 39.80 14.73 66.75
N SER A 480 38.78 14.10 66.18
CA SER A 480 37.97 14.55 65.01
C SER A 480 37.13 13.39 64.46
N THR A 481 35.80 13.59 64.44
CA THR A 481 34.74 12.82 63.73
C THR A 481 34.63 11.30 64.01
N PRO A 482 33.51 10.82 64.60
CA PRO A 482 33.31 9.40 64.86
C PRO A 482 32.71 8.72 63.63
N THR A 483 33.52 8.03 62.83
CA THR A 483 33.05 7.05 61.84
C THR A 483 33.64 5.68 62.15
N THR A 484 33.33 5.15 63.33
CA THR A 484 33.45 3.70 63.57
C THR A 484 32.47 3.01 62.63
N SER A 485 32.97 2.21 61.68
CA SER A 485 32.19 1.54 60.64
C SER A 485 31.05 0.70 61.22
N SER A 486 29.84 1.24 61.20
CA SER A 486 28.61 0.75 61.84
C SER A 486 28.02 -0.54 61.26
N PHE A 487 28.66 -1.14 60.26
CA PHE A 487 28.19 -2.32 59.52
C PHE A 487 29.13 -3.54 59.61
N THR A 488 30.16 -3.50 60.45
CA THR A 488 31.02 -4.66 60.69
C THR A 488 30.26 -5.71 61.52
N PRO A 489 30.19 -6.99 61.10
CA PRO A 489 29.57 -8.02 61.91
C PRO A 489 30.28 -8.12 63.27
N LEU A 490 29.47 -8.16 64.33
CA LEU A 490 29.96 -8.19 65.71
C LEU A 490 30.89 -9.40 65.90
N ILE A 491 32.09 -9.18 66.45
CA ILE A 491 33.09 -10.23 66.71
C ILE A 491 32.49 -11.35 67.60
N ILE A 492 31.50 -11.01 68.42
CA ILE A 492 30.74 -11.90 69.29
C ILE A 492 29.90 -12.94 68.50
N LEU A 493 29.55 -12.66 67.24
CA LEU A 493 28.82 -13.61 66.37
C LEU A 493 29.73 -14.74 65.87
N LEU A 494 31.06 -14.58 65.90
CA LEU A 494 32.02 -15.62 65.49
C LEU A 494 32.09 -16.78 66.48
N ASP A 495 31.74 -16.53 67.75
CA ASP A 495 31.71 -17.56 68.78
C ASP A 495 30.56 -18.57 68.56
N TYR A 496 29.56 -18.19 67.74
CA TYR A 496 28.37 -18.99 67.43
C TYR A 496 28.19 -19.22 65.92
N PRO A 497 28.77 -20.30 65.35
CA PRO A 497 28.73 -20.58 63.92
C PRO A 497 27.33 -20.57 63.28
N PRO A 498 26.27 -21.16 63.88
CA PRO A 498 24.92 -21.14 63.31
C PRO A 498 24.38 -19.72 63.11
N LEU A 499 24.70 -18.81 64.03
CA LEU A 499 24.27 -17.42 63.97
C LEU A 499 25.07 -16.62 62.93
N ALA A 500 26.35 -16.96 62.74
CA ALA A 500 27.18 -16.40 61.67
C ALA A 500 26.69 -16.84 60.27
N TYR A 501 26.31 -18.10 60.09
CA TYR A 501 25.72 -18.59 58.83
C TYR A 501 24.40 -17.88 58.51
N LEU A 502 23.51 -17.74 59.50
CA LEU A 502 22.26 -17.00 59.35
C LEU A 502 22.51 -15.51 59.03
N THR A 503 23.49 -14.88 59.69
CA THR A 503 23.91 -13.50 59.39
C THR A 503 24.33 -13.35 57.93
N ASN A 504 25.18 -14.27 57.44
CA ASN A 504 25.63 -14.24 56.05
C ASN A 504 24.49 -14.44 55.06
N ALA A 505 23.53 -15.32 55.36
CA ALA A 505 22.35 -15.53 54.52
C ALA A 505 21.48 -14.26 54.42
N TYR A 506 21.19 -13.59 55.55
CA TYR A 506 20.42 -12.35 55.55
C TYR A 506 21.18 -11.19 54.90
N LEU A 507 22.48 -11.05 55.15
CA LEU A 507 23.31 -10.05 54.47
C LEU A 507 23.38 -10.29 52.96
N ALA A 508 23.45 -11.55 52.51
CA ALA A 508 23.37 -11.88 51.09
C ALA A 508 22.02 -11.43 50.48
N ALA A 509 20.91 -11.69 51.17
CA ALA A 509 19.58 -11.21 50.75
C ALA A 509 19.52 -9.67 50.69
N PHE A 510 20.06 -8.96 51.69
CA PHE A 510 20.09 -7.49 51.70
C PHE A 510 20.99 -6.91 50.62
N ASN A 511 22.13 -7.55 50.32
CA ASN A 511 23.01 -7.16 49.23
C ASN A 511 22.32 -7.34 47.87
N SER A 512 21.55 -8.41 47.68
CA SER A 512 20.70 -8.58 46.49
C SER A 512 19.61 -7.52 46.41
N LEU A 513 18.91 -7.22 47.52
CA LEU A 513 17.86 -6.20 47.59
C LEU A 513 18.43 -4.80 47.28
N ARG A 514 19.65 -4.49 47.69
CA ARG A 514 20.29 -3.19 47.44
C ARG A 514 20.43 -2.87 45.95
N LEU A 515 20.49 -3.88 45.07
CA LEU A 515 20.56 -3.67 43.62
C LEU A 515 19.24 -3.13 43.03
N VAL A 516 18.11 -3.41 43.69
CA VAL A 516 16.76 -2.98 43.31
C VAL A 516 15.93 -2.86 44.59
N ALA A 517 15.90 -1.68 45.20
CA ALA A 517 15.20 -1.43 46.47
C ALA A 517 13.97 -0.52 46.27
N PRO A 518 12.81 -1.06 45.83
CA PRO A 518 11.57 -0.30 45.81
C PRO A 518 11.15 0.10 47.23
N VAL A 519 10.73 1.35 47.36
CA VAL A 519 10.20 1.93 48.62
C VAL A 519 8.94 1.19 49.08
N SER A 520 8.12 0.74 48.13
CA SER A 520 6.91 -0.05 48.36
C SER A 520 7.15 -1.35 49.11
N LEU A 521 8.36 -1.94 49.00
CA LEU A 521 8.71 -3.22 49.61
C LEU A 521 9.25 -3.10 51.05
N PHE A 522 9.51 -1.89 51.53
CA PHE A 522 10.07 -1.66 52.86
C PHE A 522 9.23 -2.32 53.98
N HIS A 523 7.92 -2.05 54.01
CA HIS A 523 7.03 -2.61 55.02
C HIS A 523 6.70 -4.11 54.78
N PRO A 524 6.36 -4.56 53.56
CA PRO A 524 6.12 -5.98 53.29
C PRO A 524 7.31 -6.90 53.60
N LEU A 525 8.54 -6.49 53.28
CA LEU A 525 9.74 -7.28 53.55
C LEU A 525 10.15 -7.21 55.03
N GLY A 526 10.02 -6.05 55.66
CA GLY A 526 10.28 -5.90 57.09
C GLY A 526 9.35 -6.78 57.95
N LYS A 527 8.07 -6.88 57.58
CA LYS A 527 7.13 -7.82 58.22
C LYS A 527 7.54 -9.28 58.04
N HIS A 528 8.00 -9.66 56.83
CA HIS A 528 8.49 -11.02 56.56
C HIS A 528 9.72 -11.36 57.40
N LEU A 529 10.67 -10.43 57.48
CA LEU A 529 11.87 -10.56 58.29
C LEU A 529 11.53 -10.72 59.78
N SER A 530 10.58 -9.92 60.29
CA SER A 530 10.07 -10.07 61.66
C SER A 530 9.44 -11.44 61.89
N GLN A 531 8.62 -11.94 60.96
CA GLN A 531 8.03 -13.28 61.02
C GLN A 531 9.08 -14.40 61.03
N SER A 532 10.11 -14.30 60.19
CA SER A 532 11.23 -15.24 60.17
C SER A 532 12.02 -15.25 61.49
N LEU A 533 12.26 -14.08 62.09
CA LEU A 533 12.94 -13.97 63.38
C LEU A 533 12.08 -14.54 64.53
N MET A 534 10.77 -14.31 64.50
CA MET A 534 9.84 -14.89 65.49
C MET A 534 9.80 -16.42 65.38
N LEU A 535 9.78 -16.98 64.17
CA LEU A 535 9.81 -18.44 63.98
C LEU A 535 11.07 -19.07 64.58
N ILE A 536 12.24 -18.44 64.41
CA ILE A 536 13.49 -18.86 65.06
C ILE A 536 13.35 -18.78 66.59
N THR A 537 12.75 -17.70 67.08
CA THR A 537 12.54 -17.46 68.52
C THR A 537 11.69 -18.56 69.16
N ASP A 538 10.58 -18.93 68.52
CA ASP A 538 9.66 -19.97 69.00
C ASP A 538 10.34 -21.35 69.03
N LEU A 539 11.14 -21.68 68.01
CA LEU A 539 11.89 -22.94 67.98
C LEU A 539 13.04 -22.97 69.00
N LEU A 540 13.68 -21.84 69.27
CA LEU A 540 14.70 -21.76 70.33
C LEU A 540 14.08 -21.97 71.71
N HIS A 541 12.86 -21.47 71.93
CA HIS A 541 12.10 -21.76 73.15
C HIS A 541 11.73 -23.25 73.26
N GLU A 542 11.25 -23.87 72.17
CA GLU A 542 10.94 -25.31 72.15
C GLU A 542 12.19 -26.16 72.46
N TYR A 543 13.35 -25.81 71.88
CA TYR A 543 14.62 -26.48 72.18
C TYR A 543 15.03 -26.29 73.65
N GLY A 544 14.87 -25.09 74.21
CA GLY A 544 15.09 -24.81 75.63
C GLY A 544 14.23 -25.69 76.54
N ASP A 545 12.94 -25.83 76.25
CA ASP A 545 12.02 -26.69 77.00
C ASP A 545 12.45 -28.16 76.96
N THR A 546 12.97 -28.65 75.83
CA THR A 546 13.46 -30.04 75.73
C THR A 546 14.73 -30.27 76.55
N LEU A 547 15.65 -29.31 76.59
CA LEU A 547 16.87 -29.40 77.39
C LEU A 547 16.57 -29.37 78.90
N VAL A 548 15.61 -28.54 79.32
CA VAL A 548 15.14 -28.48 80.72
C VAL A 548 14.48 -29.80 81.12
N LYS A 549 13.68 -30.42 80.23
CA LYS A 549 13.08 -31.75 80.48
C LYS A 549 14.12 -32.87 80.63
N HIS A 550 15.28 -32.72 80.00
CA HIS A 550 16.37 -33.70 80.05
C HIS A 550 17.48 -33.36 81.07
N ASP A 551 17.33 -32.31 81.90
CA ASP A 551 18.30 -31.87 82.94
C ASP A 551 19.71 -31.53 82.42
N HIS A 552 19.79 -30.90 81.23
CA HIS A 552 21.05 -30.49 80.62
C HIS A 552 21.43 -29.04 80.97
N ASP A 553 22.73 -28.71 80.93
CA ASP A 553 23.24 -27.37 81.20
C ASP A 553 22.76 -26.36 80.13
N ILE A 554 21.96 -25.37 80.58
CA ILE A 554 21.35 -24.33 79.74
C ILE A 554 22.20 -23.05 79.63
N THR A 555 23.35 -22.95 80.30
CA THR A 555 24.16 -21.72 80.32
C THR A 555 24.63 -21.27 78.94
N VAL A 556 24.99 -22.23 78.07
CA VAL A 556 25.38 -21.96 76.68
C VAL A 556 24.19 -21.49 75.84
N LEU A 557 23.01 -22.07 76.05
CA LEU A 557 21.77 -21.65 75.39
C LEU A 557 21.36 -20.23 75.82
N GLN A 558 21.50 -19.90 77.11
CA GLN A 558 21.24 -18.56 77.63
C GLN A 558 22.19 -17.51 77.01
N GLY A 559 23.48 -17.83 76.89
CA GLY A 559 24.45 -16.99 76.19
C GLY A 559 24.13 -16.81 74.69
N PHE A 560 23.70 -17.87 74.02
CA PHE A 560 23.27 -17.85 72.62
C PHE A 560 22.02 -16.98 72.44
N ASN A 561 20.97 -17.20 73.24
CA ASN A 561 19.71 -16.45 73.18
C ASN A 561 19.91 -14.96 73.51
N ALA A 562 20.80 -14.64 74.46
CA ALA A 562 21.17 -13.25 74.75
C ALA A 562 21.87 -12.60 73.55
N THR A 563 22.79 -13.32 72.90
CA THR A 563 23.49 -12.84 71.70
C THR A 563 22.53 -12.66 70.52
N PHE A 564 21.59 -13.59 70.34
CA PHE A 564 20.53 -13.52 69.34
C PHE A 564 19.63 -12.29 69.54
N ALA A 565 19.05 -12.12 70.74
CA ALA A 565 18.07 -11.07 71.00
C ALA A 565 18.69 -9.67 71.20
N GLN A 566 19.85 -9.57 71.86
CA GLN A 566 20.45 -8.28 72.21
C GLN A 566 21.42 -7.75 71.15
N SER A 567 22.03 -8.63 70.34
CA SER A 567 23.08 -8.25 69.40
C SER A 567 22.71 -8.53 67.94
N PHE A 568 22.23 -9.73 67.61
CA PHE A 568 21.90 -10.11 66.23
C PHE A 568 20.64 -9.41 65.71
N VAL A 569 19.52 -9.45 66.43
CA VAL A 569 18.26 -8.83 65.98
C VAL A 569 18.40 -7.31 65.73
N PRO A 570 19.01 -6.52 66.64
CA PRO A 570 19.24 -5.09 66.38
C PRO A 570 20.21 -4.84 65.22
N PHE A 571 21.24 -5.68 65.07
CA PHE A 571 22.18 -5.58 63.96
C PHE A 571 21.49 -5.80 62.61
N ILE A 572 20.70 -6.87 62.47
CA ILE A 572 19.94 -7.16 61.25
C ILE A 572 18.90 -6.07 60.95
N SER A 573 18.20 -5.57 61.98
CA SER A 573 17.27 -4.44 61.84
C SER A 573 17.98 -3.20 61.30
N ARG A 574 19.17 -2.88 61.83
CA ARG A 574 19.98 -1.76 61.37
C ARG A 574 20.47 -1.95 59.94
N CYS A 575 20.94 -3.14 59.59
CA CYS A 575 21.35 -3.46 58.22
C CYS A 575 20.20 -3.30 57.22
N PHE A 576 18.97 -3.68 57.58
CA PHE A 576 17.80 -3.52 56.72
C PHE A 576 17.37 -2.05 56.61
N VAL A 577 17.20 -1.34 57.73
CA VAL A 577 16.69 0.04 57.74
C VAL A 577 17.75 1.03 57.26
N GLU A 578 18.91 1.10 57.92
CA GLU A 578 19.96 2.07 57.57
C GLU A 578 20.80 1.60 56.38
N GLY A 579 21.08 0.30 56.28
CA GLY A 579 21.99 -0.24 55.26
C GLY A 579 21.38 -0.33 53.86
N VAL A 580 20.08 -0.67 53.75
CA VAL A 580 19.39 -0.78 52.45
C VAL A 580 18.57 0.48 52.14
N TYR A 581 17.82 1.00 53.11
CA TYR A 581 16.86 2.09 52.89
C TYR A 581 17.29 3.46 53.47
N GLY A 582 18.40 3.54 54.20
CA GLY A 582 18.80 4.75 54.93
C GLY A 582 19.02 5.99 54.05
N GLY A 583 19.47 5.82 52.82
CA GLY A 583 19.64 6.94 51.87
C GLY A 583 18.37 7.32 51.09
N LEU A 584 17.30 6.52 51.18
CA LEU A 584 16.05 6.70 50.40
C LEU A 584 14.92 7.34 51.22
N MET A 585 15.04 7.39 52.55
CA MET A 585 13.99 7.78 53.48
C MET A 585 14.27 9.08 54.26
N ASP A 586 15.45 9.68 54.12
CA ASP A 586 15.84 10.94 54.79
C ASP A 586 15.05 12.19 54.33
N GLY A 587 14.15 12.05 53.36
CA GLY A 587 13.36 13.15 52.78
C GLY A 587 12.05 13.47 53.50
N ASP A 588 11.50 12.53 54.28
CA ASP A 588 10.27 12.73 55.04
C ASP A 588 10.56 12.38 56.50
N GLY A 589 10.41 13.36 57.40
CA GLY A 589 10.63 13.24 58.85
C GLY A 589 9.64 12.31 59.57
N VAL A 590 9.41 11.12 59.02
CA VAL A 590 8.60 10.06 59.59
C VAL A 590 9.51 9.26 60.51
N ASN A 591 9.32 9.42 61.82
CA ASN A 591 9.85 8.52 62.84
C ASN A 591 9.74 7.08 62.36
N HIS A 592 10.87 6.41 62.14
CA HIS A 592 10.90 5.03 61.71
C HIS A 592 10.10 4.19 62.72
N PRO A 593 8.92 3.64 62.36
CA PRO A 593 8.26 2.69 63.24
C PRO A 593 9.21 1.52 63.43
N GLU A 594 9.37 1.03 64.65
CA GLU A 594 10.13 -0.20 64.94
C GLU A 594 9.44 -1.36 64.20
N ILE A 595 9.82 -1.62 62.95
CA ILE A 595 9.23 -2.68 62.12
C ILE A 595 9.56 -4.06 62.69
N ILE A 596 10.65 -4.15 63.45
CA ILE A 596 11.04 -5.32 64.22
C ILE A 596 10.83 -4.97 65.69
N ASP A 597 9.71 -5.41 66.26
CA ASP A 597 9.40 -5.28 67.69
C ASP A 597 10.41 -6.09 68.52
N LYS A 598 11.56 -5.48 68.82
CA LYS A 598 12.63 -6.05 69.66
C LYS A 598 12.08 -6.57 71.00
N TYR A 599 11.08 -5.88 71.55
CA TYR A 599 10.44 -6.21 72.81
C TYR A 599 9.65 -7.52 72.77
N LYS A 600 9.04 -7.90 71.63
CA LYS A 600 8.31 -9.18 71.49
C LYS A 600 9.25 -10.38 71.49
N ILE A 601 10.42 -10.25 70.85
CA ILE A 601 11.44 -11.31 70.81
C ILE A 601 12.10 -11.47 72.20
N LEU A 602 12.36 -10.37 72.90
CA LEU A 602 12.90 -10.39 74.26
C LEU A 602 11.91 -10.94 75.30
N ASP A 603 10.62 -10.68 75.15
CA ASP A 603 9.58 -11.22 76.02
C ASP A 603 9.35 -12.71 75.78
N ALA A 604 9.41 -13.17 74.53
CA ALA A 604 9.29 -14.60 74.17
C ALA A 604 10.47 -15.46 74.67
N LEU A 605 11.67 -14.89 74.84
CA LEU A 605 12.86 -15.63 75.34
C LEU A 605 13.16 -15.39 76.82
N LYS A 606 12.28 -14.70 77.54
CA LYS A 606 12.52 -14.21 78.91
C LYS A 606 12.93 -15.31 79.90
N ASP A 607 12.41 -16.52 79.72
CA ASP A 607 12.68 -17.68 80.57
C ASP A 607 14.05 -18.34 80.29
N PHE A 608 14.64 -18.06 79.13
CA PHE A 608 15.93 -18.61 78.67
C PHE A 608 16.99 -17.53 78.43
N LEU A 609 16.87 -16.37 79.07
CA LEU A 609 17.89 -15.32 79.11
C LEU A 609 18.73 -15.44 80.40
N PRO A 610 20.02 -15.07 80.37
CA PRO A 610 20.85 -15.08 81.57
C PRO A 610 20.30 -14.06 82.57
N ALA A 611 20.19 -14.45 83.84
CA ALA A 611 19.65 -13.60 84.89
C ALA A 611 20.39 -12.23 84.90
N PRO A 612 19.65 -11.11 85.04
CA PRO A 612 20.28 -9.80 85.10
C PRO A 612 21.27 -9.76 86.27
N ARG A 613 22.55 -9.50 85.99
CA ARG A 613 23.55 -9.29 87.04
C ARG A 613 23.14 -8.07 87.86
N VAL A 614 22.59 -8.30 89.04
CA VAL A 614 22.42 -7.27 90.07
C VAL A 614 23.82 -6.90 90.57
N SER A 615 24.36 -5.79 90.07
CA SER A 615 25.54 -5.16 90.65
C SER A 615 25.15 -4.46 91.95
N THR A 616 25.24 -5.18 93.06
CA THR A 616 25.34 -4.61 94.41
C THR A 616 26.64 -3.83 94.52
N PHE A 617 26.58 -2.50 94.44
CA PHE A 617 27.64 -1.63 94.95
C PHE A 617 27.19 -1.06 96.29
N ASN A 618 27.63 -1.71 97.38
CA ASN A 618 27.73 -1.12 98.70
C ASN A 618 28.82 -0.04 98.66
N LEU A 619 28.50 1.18 99.07
CA LEU A 619 29.49 2.17 99.50
C LEU A 619 29.02 2.73 100.84
N THR A 620 29.75 2.30 101.87
CA THR A 620 29.78 2.83 103.23
C THR A 620 30.41 4.21 103.25
N ASP A 621 29.96 5.01 104.21
CA ASP A 621 30.42 6.34 104.61
C ASP A 621 31.95 6.49 104.73
N ASP A 622 32.47 7.66 104.34
CA ASP A 622 33.41 8.39 105.19
C ASP A 622 33.55 9.87 104.76
N ASP A 623 33.53 10.70 105.79
CA ASP A 623 33.51 12.17 105.83
C ASP A 623 34.78 12.85 105.28
N ASN A 624 34.59 13.99 104.58
CA ASN A 624 35.18 15.30 104.93
C ASN A 624 34.98 16.34 103.81
N SER A 625 34.20 17.38 104.09
CA SER A 625 34.67 18.78 104.00
C SER A 625 33.54 19.76 104.32
N SER A 626 33.82 20.58 105.32
CA SER A 626 33.01 21.64 105.89
C SER A 626 32.98 22.92 105.06
N ASN A 627 31.80 23.55 105.07
CA ASN A 627 31.50 24.99 105.09
C ASN A 627 32.13 25.92 104.01
N ASP A 628 31.28 26.50 103.15
CA ASP A 628 30.76 27.85 103.42
C ASP A 628 29.57 28.23 102.51
N ALA A 629 28.69 29.04 103.09
CA ALA A 629 27.32 29.41 102.72
C ALA A 629 27.26 30.59 101.70
N PRO A 630 26.11 31.26 101.44
CA PRO A 630 24.74 30.79 101.15
C PRO A 630 23.97 31.60 100.05
N LYS A 631 22.72 31.16 99.81
CA LYS A 631 21.46 31.96 99.66
C LYS A 631 21.04 32.55 98.31
N ASN A 632 19.92 32.03 97.77
CA ASN A 632 18.58 32.67 97.67
C ASN A 632 17.70 31.73 96.81
N ASP A 633 16.62 31.11 97.33
CA ASP A 633 15.24 31.66 97.42
C ASP A 633 14.69 32.06 96.02
N ILE A 634 13.51 31.69 95.51
CA ILE A 634 12.24 31.19 96.06
C ILE A 634 11.32 30.85 94.85
N VAL A 635 10.58 29.73 94.93
CA VAL A 635 9.13 29.53 94.61
C VAL A 635 8.56 29.82 93.18
N ILE A 636 8.15 28.72 92.54
CA ILE A 636 6.80 28.38 91.98
C ILE A 636 5.86 29.55 91.66
N ASP A 637 5.36 29.67 90.42
CA ASP A 637 3.91 29.65 90.18
C ASP A 637 3.49 29.42 88.72
N GLU A 638 2.30 28.83 88.61
CA GLU A 638 1.58 28.42 87.41
C GLU A 638 0.93 29.59 86.62
N THR A 639 0.46 29.22 85.43
CA THR A 639 -0.70 29.74 84.67
C THR A 639 -0.47 30.66 83.47
N ASN A 640 -1.00 30.15 82.34
CA ASN A 640 -1.76 30.82 81.29
C ASN A 640 -1.20 32.10 80.65
N ASN A 641 -0.92 32.02 79.34
CA ASN A 641 -1.80 32.71 78.39
C ASN A 641 -1.61 32.26 76.94
N THR A 642 -2.75 31.99 76.32
CA THR A 642 -3.06 32.11 74.90
C THR A 642 -2.73 33.50 74.35
N ASN A 643 -2.36 33.57 73.07
CA ASN A 643 -2.78 34.53 72.02
C ASN A 643 -1.85 34.33 70.80
N GLU A 644 -2.35 33.83 69.68
CA GLU A 644 -2.89 34.61 68.54
C GLU A 644 -1.83 35.47 67.83
N GLU A 645 -1.32 34.96 66.70
CA GLU A 645 -1.67 35.42 65.34
C GLU A 645 -1.38 34.31 64.30
#